data_AF-A0A8H5PV10-F1
#
_entry.id   AF-A0A8H5PV10-F1
#
_cell.length_a   1.000
_cell.length_b   1.000
_cell.length_c   1.000
_cell.angle_alpha   90.00
_cell.angle_beta   90.00
_cell.angle_gamma   90.00
#
_symmetry.space_group_name_H-M   'P 1'
#
loop_
_entity.id
_entity.type
_entity.pdbx_description
1 polymer ?
#
loop_
_entity_poly.entity_id
_entity_poly.type
_entity_poly.pdbx_seq_one_letter_code
_entity_poly.pdbx_strand_id
1 'polypeptide(L)'
;MSRLLTFAAGLALAAAQLTSSSLENHVDTLTLGASFNPVKEAYWTGLPHHRRTPFAVSPDGKTAFLAYLDASGTGVHIQGVDPKTFAAVGTPVTVKNGKEAGGLVAHNDGFALLTNEVVSGEAKDPLPVIYKYTNGKQAFRTLLGGSGFSGNALASPDINGDLVFSEKAGYYAAYIVVTSYSGDASGHFGDAIRYITPEGKVEEIQGASSSWGCSHNTGIAFEAADEPPFASLCSEDQGAIWLNTETQGMSNNGVKVSNEHVINGASNEPMGGMSGSYSSLARFIGADSYIFSWVSRGAIDLTLNDWMGEGYTHAENRTNNRNVAIALFSDKKTLIGEQASSKVGAKDGDSQVNWVTDGANDCSNAHVATFDASTALVTWEEISSPVCEFEAMGCKGKFAGTKFQAVDSKGKKLGSAITSEDTYVAGDMVTMSDGRICWPYVNMAWSLSGPTQAADVKKISFACISNGSGSGSGSGSTTKASTAVAQPSATKTPNAGAAKPSTVESAAAAEGSSGESTVPEGAPRPSFATVPGSVTDVLSAPTEVASSVAAEKPSSVVVKPSAPVAPVDGDNEPATTEVPTKVAPVTTQAPAESAAPVESIPTYADGEDDCSEEASGNSPVTTQAPTKVNKPSGRRTRTRTRTHTRRPSSPFSKKECVAKTVTQTVYVTATAVPKY
;
A
#
# COMPACT_ATOMS: atom_id res chain seq x y z
N MET A 1 -59.12 6.75 -38.41
CA MET A 1 -58.87 6.15 -37.08
C MET A 1 -57.79 5.11 -37.23
N SER A 2 -56.58 5.35 -36.72
CA SER A 2 -55.69 4.33 -36.14
C SER A 2 -54.39 5.05 -35.75
N ARG A 3 -54.31 5.46 -34.47
CA ARG A 3 -53.05 5.80 -33.82
C ARG A 3 -52.66 4.53 -33.05
N LEU A 4 -51.75 3.74 -33.60
CA LEU A 4 -51.12 2.66 -32.85
C LEU A 4 -50.02 3.28 -31.98
N LEU A 5 -50.12 3.02 -30.69
CA LEU A 5 -49.18 3.38 -29.64
C LEU A 5 -47.81 2.74 -29.90
N THR A 6 -46.76 3.55 -29.87
CA THR A 6 -45.39 3.09 -29.58
C THR A 6 -45.02 3.57 -28.19
N PHE A 7 -45.48 2.86 -27.15
CA PHE A 7 -44.91 2.98 -25.81
C PHE A 7 -43.63 2.13 -25.81
N ALA A 8 -42.51 2.74 -26.18
CA ALA A 8 -41.20 2.16 -25.95
C ALA A 8 -40.94 2.20 -24.44
N ALA A 9 -40.87 1.02 -23.83
CA ALA A 9 -40.48 0.82 -22.46
C ALA A 9 -39.04 1.32 -22.26
N GLY A 10 -38.89 2.49 -21.63
CA GLY A 10 -37.63 2.85 -20.99
C GLY A 10 -37.48 1.99 -19.74
N LEU A 11 -36.92 0.77 -19.88
CA LEU A 11 -36.25 0.15 -18.75
C LEU A 11 -35.04 1.05 -18.45
N ALA A 12 -35.21 1.93 -17.47
CA ALA A 12 -34.06 2.46 -16.76
C ALA A 12 -33.32 1.22 -16.23
N LEU A 13 -32.15 0.91 -16.78
CA LEU A 13 -31.18 0.10 -16.04
C LEU A 13 -31.02 0.84 -14.71
N ALA A 14 -31.57 0.30 -13.64
CA ALA A 14 -31.24 0.76 -12.32
C ALA A 14 -29.73 0.61 -12.23
N ALA A 15 -29.02 1.75 -12.24
CA ALA A 15 -27.59 1.73 -11.97
C ALA A 15 -27.42 0.97 -10.66
N ALA A 16 -26.58 -0.04 -10.67
CA ALA A 16 -26.29 -0.82 -9.49
C ALA A 16 -25.93 0.13 -8.34
N GLN A 17 -26.72 0.10 -7.27
CA GLN A 17 -26.53 0.93 -6.08
C GLN A 17 -26.28 -0.01 -4.91
N LEU A 18 -25.27 0.32 -4.12
CA LEU A 18 -25.00 -0.41 -2.89
C LEU A 18 -26.11 -0.15 -1.88
N THR A 19 -26.46 -1.20 -1.16
CA THR A 19 -27.34 -1.17 0.01
C THR A 19 -26.64 -1.86 1.16
N SER A 20 -27.10 -1.71 2.40
CA SER A 20 -26.47 -2.42 3.52
C SER A 20 -26.48 -3.95 3.33
N SER A 21 -27.46 -4.51 2.61
CA SER A 21 -27.49 -5.93 2.23
C SER A 21 -26.48 -6.33 1.15
N SER A 22 -25.81 -5.38 0.51
CA SER A 22 -24.73 -5.66 -0.43
C SER A 22 -23.47 -6.17 0.28
N LEU A 23 -23.26 -5.81 1.55
CA LEU A 23 -22.11 -6.20 2.37
C LEU A 23 -22.44 -7.46 3.18
N GLU A 24 -21.67 -8.51 2.95
CA GLU A 24 -21.74 -9.79 3.64
C GLU A 24 -20.48 -9.99 4.50
N ASN A 25 -20.68 -10.44 5.74
CA ASN A 25 -19.60 -10.67 6.70
C ASN A 25 -19.51 -12.15 7.08
N HIS A 26 -18.31 -12.70 6.93
CA HIS A 26 -17.90 -14.04 7.38
C HIS A 26 -16.98 -13.86 8.59
N VAL A 27 -17.60 -13.68 9.75
CA VAL A 27 -16.88 -13.35 10.98
C VAL A 27 -16.12 -14.56 11.52
N ASP A 28 -14.83 -14.37 11.81
CA ASP A 28 -13.97 -15.31 12.52
C ASP A 28 -13.90 -16.72 11.90
N THR A 29 -14.04 -16.81 10.57
CA THR A 29 -14.11 -18.07 9.82
C THR A 29 -12.75 -18.71 9.59
N LEU A 30 -11.69 -17.92 9.42
CA LEU A 30 -10.34 -18.42 9.20
C LEU A 30 -9.59 -18.51 10.53
N THR A 31 -9.14 -19.72 10.89
CA THR A 31 -8.27 -19.94 12.06
C THR A 31 -6.81 -19.94 11.63
N LEU A 32 -5.98 -19.16 12.32
CA LEU A 32 -4.55 -19.05 12.09
C LEU A 32 -3.75 -20.03 12.95
N GLY A 33 -2.70 -20.61 12.36
CA GLY A 33 -1.74 -21.46 13.10
C GLY A 33 -0.84 -20.64 14.05
N ALA A 34 -0.40 -19.46 13.61
CA ALA A 34 0.36 -18.51 14.40
C ALA A 34 -0.52 -17.31 14.78
N SER A 35 -0.21 -16.67 15.91
CA SER A 35 -0.91 -15.44 16.31
C SER A 35 -0.52 -14.28 15.38
N PHE A 36 -1.45 -13.36 15.14
CA PHE A 36 -1.27 -12.18 14.30
C PHE A 36 -1.56 -10.92 15.11
N ASN A 37 -0.75 -9.88 14.95
CA ASN A 37 -1.03 -8.57 15.53
C ASN A 37 -1.62 -7.64 14.44
N PRO A 38 -2.88 -7.20 14.55
CA PRO A 38 -3.55 -6.47 13.47
C PRO A 38 -3.20 -5.00 13.39
N VAL A 39 -2.42 -4.46 14.34
CA VAL A 39 -2.05 -3.04 14.39
C VAL A 39 -0.56 -2.87 14.11
N LYS A 40 -0.22 -1.85 13.34
CA LYS A 40 1.13 -1.28 13.31
C LYS A 40 1.00 0.22 13.55
N GLU A 41 1.89 0.78 14.36
CA GLU A 41 1.92 2.22 14.60
C GLU A 41 2.64 2.91 13.42
N ALA A 42 2.12 4.06 12.99
CA ALA A 42 2.84 4.93 12.07
C ALA A 42 4.11 5.46 12.75
N TYR A 43 5.25 5.34 12.06
CA TYR A 43 6.56 5.69 12.61
C TYR A 43 6.64 7.15 13.11
N TRP A 44 6.00 8.10 12.43
CA TRP A 44 6.08 9.53 12.76
C TRP A 44 5.10 9.98 13.83
N THR A 45 3.89 9.42 13.84
CA THR A 45 2.78 9.94 14.65
C THR A 45 2.38 9.01 15.79
N GLY A 46 2.80 7.75 15.74
CA GLY A 46 2.32 6.69 16.63
C GLY A 46 0.86 6.31 16.40
N LEU A 47 0.19 6.87 15.38
CA LEU A 47 -1.22 6.58 15.11
C LEU A 47 -1.39 5.17 14.54
N PRO A 48 -2.46 4.46 14.92
CA PRO A 48 -2.68 3.08 14.51
C PRO A 48 -3.00 2.99 13.02
N HIS A 49 -2.36 2.02 12.37
CA HIS A 49 -2.65 1.55 11.02
C HIS A 49 -2.96 0.06 11.07
N HIS A 50 -3.76 -0.40 10.11
CA HIS A 50 -3.95 -1.84 9.91
C HIS A 50 -2.62 -2.45 9.48
N ARG A 51 -2.21 -3.53 10.15
CA ARG A 51 -1.12 -4.36 9.65
C ARG A 51 -1.62 -5.14 8.44
N ARG A 52 -0.96 -4.98 7.30
CA ARG A 52 -1.38 -5.58 6.05
C ARG A 52 -1.51 -7.11 6.14
N THR A 53 -2.57 -7.64 5.56
CA THR A 53 -2.74 -9.07 5.27
C THR A 53 -3.02 -9.29 3.78
N PRO A 54 -1.98 -9.48 2.94
CA PRO A 54 -2.20 -9.70 1.51
C PRO A 54 -3.09 -10.92 1.25
N PHE A 55 -4.08 -10.76 0.38
CA PHE A 55 -5.05 -11.78 0.01
C PHE A 55 -5.12 -11.89 -1.51
N ALA A 56 -5.12 -13.11 -2.02
CA ALA A 56 -5.18 -13.36 -3.46
C ALA A 56 -5.98 -14.62 -3.78
N VAL A 57 -6.65 -14.62 -4.93
CA VAL A 57 -7.48 -15.72 -5.43
C VAL A 57 -6.88 -16.23 -6.74
N SER A 58 -6.85 -17.55 -6.93
CA SER A 58 -6.31 -18.16 -8.14
C SER A 58 -7.14 -17.79 -9.38
N PRO A 59 -6.54 -17.76 -10.58
CA PRO A 59 -7.28 -17.44 -11.82
C PRO A 59 -8.52 -18.30 -12.06
N ASP A 60 -8.53 -19.56 -11.64
CA ASP A 60 -9.70 -20.44 -11.76
C ASP A 60 -10.75 -20.26 -10.64
N GLY A 61 -10.48 -19.38 -9.67
CA GLY A 61 -11.36 -19.06 -8.56
C GLY A 61 -11.53 -20.17 -7.52
N LYS A 62 -10.75 -21.25 -7.57
CA LYS A 62 -10.94 -22.41 -6.68
C LYS A 62 -10.09 -22.38 -5.43
N THR A 63 -9.01 -21.61 -5.43
CA THR A 63 -8.11 -21.50 -4.29
C THR A 63 -7.85 -20.04 -3.98
N ALA A 64 -7.66 -19.72 -2.71
CA ALA A 64 -7.21 -18.42 -2.27
C ALA A 64 -6.13 -18.59 -1.20
N PHE A 65 -5.36 -17.53 -0.98
CA PHE A 65 -4.29 -17.52 0.00
C PHE A 65 -4.30 -16.20 0.76
N LEU A 66 -4.02 -16.27 2.05
CA LEU A 66 -3.81 -15.12 2.93
C LEU A 66 -2.39 -15.16 3.48
N ALA A 67 -1.65 -14.07 3.33
CA ALA A 67 -0.34 -13.89 3.95
C ALA A 67 -0.46 -12.98 5.20
N TYR A 68 0.30 -13.29 6.25
CA TYR A 68 0.39 -12.46 7.45
C TYR A 68 1.74 -12.65 8.16
N LEU A 69 2.26 -11.57 8.75
CA LEU A 69 3.41 -11.62 9.65
C LEU A 69 2.93 -12.09 11.03
N ASP A 70 3.56 -13.10 11.63
CA ASP A 70 3.22 -13.48 13.00
C ASP A 70 3.46 -12.35 14.01
N ALA A 71 2.74 -12.39 15.12
CA ALA A 71 2.80 -11.37 16.17
C ALA A 71 4.21 -11.21 16.77
N SER A 72 5.06 -12.25 16.70
CA SER A 72 6.46 -12.17 17.10
C SER A 72 7.36 -11.39 16.13
N GLY A 73 6.90 -11.10 14.90
CA GLY A 73 7.70 -10.43 13.88
C GLY A 73 8.84 -11.31 13.35
N THR A 74 8.69 -12.63 13.44
CA THR A 74 9.75 -13.60 13.10
C THR A 74 9.38 -14.51 11.96
N GLY A 75 8.24 -14.34 11.31
CA GLY A 75 7.92 -15.14 10.13
C GLY A 75 6.64 -14.71 9.45
N VAL A 76 6.66 -14.80 8.12
CA VAL A 76 5.46 -14.62 7.30
C VAL A 76 4.84 -15.98 7.03
N HIS A 77 3.56 -16.12 7.32
CA HIS A 77 2.77 -17.33 7.14
C HIS A 77 1.80 -17.13 6.00
N ILE A 78 1.65 -18.15 5.15
CA ILE A 78 0.72 -18.16 4.02
C ILE A 78 -0.26 -19.30 4.24
N GLN A 79 -1.50 -18.94 4.51
CA GLN A 79 -2.59 -19.86 4.79
C GLN A 79 -3.44 -20.02 3.53
N GLY A 80 -3.67 -21.27 3.09
CA GLY A 80 -4.69 -21.56 2.08
C GLY A 80 -6.09 -21.27 2.63
N VAL A 81 -6.95 -20.71 1.80
CA VAL A 81 -8.32 -20.28 2.15
C VAL A 81 -9.28 -20.84 1.11
N ASP A 82 -10.40 -21.42 1.58
CA ASP A 82 -11.52 -21.80 0.71
C ASP A 82 -12.27 -20.54 0.26
N PRO A 83 -12.32 -20.20 -1.04
CA PRO A 83 -12.94 -18.96 -1.52
C PRO A 83 -14.46 -18.83 -1.26
N LYS A 84 -15.14 -19.94 -0.91
CA LYS A 84 -16.58 -19.97 -0.65
C LYS A 84 -16.92 -19.87 0.83
N THR A 85 -16.13 -20.53 1.68
CA THR A 85 -16.41 -20.61 3.13
C THR A 85 -15.46 -19.76 3.96
N PHE A 86 -14.36 -19.30 3.37
CA PHE A 86 -13.24 -18.62 4.03
C PHE A 86 -12.58 -19.44 5.15
N ALA A 87 -12.79 -20.76 5.17
CA ALA A 87 -12.13 -21.65 6.09
C ALA A 87 -10.67 -21.92 5.69
N ALA A 88 -9.85 -22.29 6.67
CA ALA A 88 -8.46 -22.66 6.44
C ALA A 88 -8.37 -23.97 5.64
N VAL A 89 -7.54 -23.98 4.60
CA VAL A 89 -7.25 -25.14 3.77
C VAL A 89 -5.77 -25.50 3.89
N GLY A 90 -5.50 -26.75 4.25
CA GLY A 90 -4.14 -27.28 4.35
C GLY A 90 -3.32 -26.69 5.49
N THR A 91 -2.04 -27.07 5.53
CA THR A 91 -1.06 -26.52 6.49
C THR A 91 -0.47 -25.23 5.93
N PRO A 92 -0.39 -24.14 6.71
CA PRO A 92 0.23 -22.92 6.24
C PRO A 92 1.72 -23.11 5.93
N VAL A 93 2.20 -22.41 4.91
CA VAL A 93 3.62 -22.31 4.59
C VAL A 93 4.23 -21.18 5.43
N THR A 94 5.42 -21.39 6.00
CA THR A 94 6.11 -20.37 6.80
C THR A 94 7.43 -19.97 6.14
N VAL A 95 7.58 -18.67 5.87
CA VAL A 95 8.85 -18.03 5.52
C VAL A 95 9.46 -17.46 6.81
N LYS A 96 10.33 -18.24 7.44
CA LYS A 96 10.86 -18.00 8.81
C LYS A 96 11.71 -16.75 9.01
N ASN A 97 12.14 -16.08 7.95
CA ASN A 97 12.95 -14.86 8.08
C ASN A 97 12.20 -13.64 7.55
N GLY A 98 10.96 -13.83 7.06
CA GLY A 98 10.12 -12.76 6.56
C GLY A 98 9.81 -11.74 7.66
N LYS A 99 9.91 -10.45 7.34
CA LYS A 99 9.66 -9.34 8.26
C LYS A 99 8.41 -8.54 7.95
N GLU A 100 7.82 -8.72 6.77
CA GLU A 100 6.58 -8.07 6.37
C GLU A 100 5.92 -8.86 5.22
N ALA A 101 4.60 -8.97 5.23
CA ALA A 101 3.84 -9.53 4.11
C ALA A 101 3.54 -8.41 3.10
N GLY A 102 4.44 -8.23 2.13
CA GLY A 102 4.43 -7.09 1.20
C GLY A 102 3.57 -7.25 -0.05
N GLY A 103 3.10 -8.46 -0.36
CA GLY A 103 2.26 -8.71 -1.53
C GLY A 103 2.10 -10.19 -1.81
N LEU A 104 1.02 -10.58 -2.49
CA LEU A 104 0.68 -11.98 -2.73
C LEU A 104 0.00 -12.14 -4.09
N VAL A 105 0.44 -13.12 -4.86
CA VAL A 105 -0.20 -13.55 -6.10
C VAL A 105 -0.57 -15.01 -5.95
N ALA A 106 -1.83 -15.36 -6.24
CA ALA A 106 -2.28 -16.73 -6.26
C ALA A 106 -2.23 -17.30 -7.69
N HIS A 107 -1.89 -18.58 -7.78
CA HIS A 107 -1.91 -19.38 -9.00
C HIS A 107 -2.74 -20.64 -8.75
N ASN A 108 -3.20 -21.28 -9.81
CA ASN A 108 -3.94 -22.54 -9.71
C ASN A 108 -3.11 -23.66 -9.04
N ASP A 109 -1.77 -23.53 -9.03
CA ASP A 109 -0.83 -24.49 -8.48
C ASP A 109 -0.11 -24.01 -7.20
N GLY A 110 -0.43 -22.83 -6.66
CA GLY A 110 0.27 -22.28 -5.50
C GLY A 110 0.22 -20.75 -5.44
N PHE A 111 1.31 -20.12 -4.99
CA PHE A 111 1.34 -18.67 -4.79
C PHE A 111 2.76 -18.11 -4.91
N ALA A 112 2.87 -16.82 -5.20
CA ALA A 112 4.09 -16.03 -5.04
C ALA A 112 3.89 -14.99 -3.92
N LEU A 113 4.87 -14.87 -3.02
CA LEU A 113 4.89 -13.94 -1.90
C LEU A 113 6.01 -12.92 -2.10
N LEU A 114 5.71 -11.64 -1.91
CA LEU A 114 6.68 -10.58 -1.68
C LEU A 114 6.82 -10.36 -0.16
N THR A 115 8.06 -10.44 0.33
CA THR A 115 8.43 -10.16 1.73
C THR A 115 9.82 -9.53 1.74
N ASN A 116 10.30 -9.12 2.90
CA ASN A 116 11.69 -8.76 3.14
C ASN A 116 12.33 -9.70 4.17
N GLU A 117 13.65 -9.91 4.08
CA GLU A 117 14.41 -10.68 5.08
C GLU A 117 15.85 -10.22 5.20
N VAL A 118 16.44 -10.39 6.38
CA VAL A 118 17.86 -10.09 6.59
C VAL A 118 18.71 -11.20 5.99
N VAL A 119 19.56 -10.85 5.02
CA VAL A 119 20.51 -11.78 4.40
C VAL A 119 21.89 -11.57 5.02
N SER A 120 22.27 -12.49 5.91
CA SER A 120 23.56 -12.44 6.60
C SER A 120 24.72 -12.42 5.60
N GLY A 121 25.67 -11.50 5.81
CA GLY A 121 26.82 -11.29 4.94
C GLY A 121 26.56 -10.37 3.75
N GLU A 122 25.29 -9.98 3.50
CA GLU A 122 24.92 -9.05 2.44
C GLU A 122 24.54 -7.68 3.02
N ALA A 123 23.51 -7.62 3.86
CA ALA A 123 23.02 -6.38 4.47
C ALA A 123 22.59 -6.60 5.92
N LYS A 124 22.65 -5.55 6.73
CA LYS A 124 22.08 -5.55 8.09
C LYS A 124 20.57 -5.32 8.05
N ASP A 125 20.13 -4.45 7.14
CA ASP A 125 18.73 -4.18 6.90
C ASP A 125 18.10 -5.26 6.02
N PRO A 126 16.81 -5.55 6.19
CA PRO A 126 16.10 -6.53 5.36
C PRO A 126 16.20 -6.20 3.86
N LEU A 127 16.39 -7.23 3.04
CA LEU A 127 16.35 -7.14 1.58
C LEU A 127 14.98 -7.61 1.07
N PRO A 128 14.40 -6.95 0.05
CA PRO A 128 13.16 -7.40 -0.56
C PRO A 128 13.41 -8.69 -1.35
N VAL A 129 12.46 -9.63 -1.26
CA VAL A 129 12.58 -10.98 -1.80
C VAL A 129 11.22 -11.52 -2.23
N ILE A 130 11.20 -12.22 -3.35
CA ILE A 130 10.04 -13.00 -3.80
C ILE A 130 10.27 -14.49 -3.57
N TYR A 131 9.24 -15.17 -3.04
CA TYR A 131 9.17 -16.62 -2.94
C TYR A 131 8.04 -17.14 -3.81
N LYS A 132 8.31 -18.11 -4.68
CA LYS A 132 7.25 -18.86 -5.38
C LYS A 132 7.13 -20.25 -4.78
N TYR A 133 5.90 -20.64 -4.49
CA TYR A 133 5.54 -22.03 -4.18
C TYR A 133 4.65 -22.59 -5.28
N THR A 134 4.97 -23.79 -5.73
CA THR A 134 4.19 -24.58 -6.69
C THR A 134 4.00 -25.97 -6.11
N ASN A 135 2.76 -26.45 -6.09
CA ASN A 135 2.35 -27.75 -5.54
C ASN A 135 2.89 -27.98 -4.11
N GLY A 136 2.84 -26.93 -3.28
CA GLY A 136 3.31 -26.95 -1.89
C GLY A 136 4.83 -26.97 -1.70
N LYS A 137 5.64 -26.83 -2.76
CA LYS A 137 7.10 -26.77 -2.70
C LYS A 137 7.62 -25.43 -3.17
N GLN A 138 8.68 -24.93 -2.55
CA GLN A 138 9.35 -23.72 -3.01
C GLN A 138 9.94 -23.98 -4.41
N ALA A 139 9.46 -23.25 -5.40
CA ALA A 139 9.95 -23.29 -6.78
C ALA A 139 11.18 -22.40 -6.94
N PHE A 140 11.12 -21.17 -6.43
CA PHE A 140 12.25 -20.26 -6.39
C PHE A 140 12.18 -19.29 -5.20
N ARG A 141 13.34 -18.68 -4.93
CA ARG A 141 13.51 -17.51 -4.04
C ARG A 141 14.44 -16.54 -4.73
N THR A 142 14.02 -15.29 -4.90
CA THR A 142 14.78 -14.30 -5.68
C THR A 142 14.87 -12.99 -4.92
N LEU A 143 16.10 -12.50 -4.70
CA LEU A 143 16.34 -11.19 -4.12
C LEU A 143 16.03 -10.09 -5.13
N LEU A 144 15.39 -9.03 -4.66
CA LEU A 144 14.99 -7.86 -5.43
C LEU A 144 15.81 -6.60 -5.10
N GLY A 145 16.68 -6.72 -4.09
CA GLY A 145 17.69 -5.74 -3.69
C GLY A 145 19.00 -6.45 -3.33
N GLY A 146 19.94 -5.71 -2.75
CA GLY A 146 21.30 -6.17 -2.50
C GLY A 146 22.31 -5.54 -3.46
N SER A 147 23.57 -5.94 -3.32
CA SER A 147 24.72 -5.49 -4.13
C SER A 147 24.79 -6.11 -5.53
N GLY A 148 23.91 -7.08 -5.83
CA GLY A 148 23.87 -7.79 -7.11
C GLY A 148 23.23 -7.02 -8.27
N PHE A 149 22.78 -5.79 -8.05
CA PHE A 149 22.15 -4.94 -9.06
C PHE A 149 23.08 -3.82 -9.53
N SER A 150 22.79 -3.25 -10.69
CA SER A 150 23.53 -2.09 -11.16
C SER A 150 23.29 -0.88 -10.24
N GLY A 151 24.36 -0.15 -9.90
CA GLY A 151 24.31 1.03 -9.05
C GLY A 151 24.46 0.74 -7.56
N ASN A 152 23.75 1.53 -6.74
CA ASN A 152 23.81 1.43 -5.29
C ASN A 152 23.09 0.17 -4.78
N ALA A 153 23.66 -0.51 -3.79
CA ALA A 153 23.03 -1.65 -3.13
C ALA A 153 21.83 -1.20 -2.29
N LEU A 154 20.67 -1.84 -2.54
CA LEU A 154 19.39 -1.45 -1.96
C LEU A 154 18.89 -2.45 -0.93
N ALA A 155 18.38 -1.97 0.19
CA ALA A 155 17.61 -2.70 1.19
C ALA A 155 16.17 -2.18 1.24
N SER A 156 15.29 -2.87 1.95
CA SER A 156 13.86 -2.55 2.11
C SER A 156 13.42 -2.91 3.53
N PRO A 157 13.75 -2.06 4.53
CA PRO A 157 13.43 -2.33 5.94
C PRO A 157 11.92 -2.29 6.21
N ASP A 158 11.20 -1.37 5.57
CA ASP A 158 9.75 -1.34 5.47
C ASP A 158 9.39 -1.55 3.99
N ILE A 159 8.74 -2.67 3.66
CA ILE A 159 8.59 -3.03 2.25
C ILE A 159 7.58 -2.14 1.55
N ASN A 160 6.46 -1.82 2.25
CA ASN A 160 5.30 -1.07 1.76
C ASN A 160 5.07 -1.29 0.26
N GLY A 161 5.20 -2.56 -0.14
CA GLY A 161 5.41 -2.97 -1.52
C GLY A 161 4.11 -3.37 -2.18
N ASP A 162 4.13 -3.68 -3.46
CA ASP A 162 3.04 -4.39 -4.10
C ASP A 162 3.59 -5.41 -5.09
N LEU A 163 2.88 -6.54 -5.23
CA LEU A 163 3.26 -7.66 -6.09
C LEU A 163 2.10 -8.03 -6.99
N VAL A 164 2.33 -7.93 -8.29
CA VAL A 164 1.33 -8.30 -9.30
C VAL A 164 1.92 -9.29 -10.30
N PHE A 165 1.05 -10.03 -10.98
CA PHE A 165 1.43 -10.95 -12.05
C PHE A 165 0.50 -10.76 -13.24
N SER A 166 1.09 -10.73 -14.43
CA SER A 166 0.34 -10.75 -15.69
C SER A 166 0.76 -11.97 -16.48
N GLU A 167 -0.19 -12.90 -16.67
CA GLU A 167 0.02 -14.08 -17.51
C GLU A 167 0.31 -13.68 -18.96
N LYS A 168 -0.35 -12.63 -19.44
CA LYS A 168 -0.17 -12.13 -20.81
C LYS A 168 1.20 -11.47 -21.00
N ALA A 169 1.67 -10.70 -20.03
CA ALA A 169 3.02 -10.13 -20.08
C ALA A 169 4.10 -11.18 -19.84
N GLY A 170 3.77 -12.24 -19.09
CA GLY A 170 4.72 -13.27 -18.68
C GLY A 170 5.66 -12.82 -17.56
N TYR A 171 5.21 -11.94 -16.66
CA TYR A 171 6.05 -11.42 -15.57
C TYR A 171 5.29 -11.30 -14.26
N TYR A 172 5.99 -11.59 -13.16
CA TYR A 172 5.74 -10.91 -11.91
C TYR A 172 6.39 -9.54 -11.98
N ALA A 173 5.78 -8.56 -11.35
CA ALA A 173 6.43 -7.30 -11.09
C ALA A 173 6.20 -6.87 -9.64
N ALA A 174 7.25 -6.37 -9.01
CA ALA A 174 7.21 -5.85 -7.66
C ALA A 174 7.58 -4.36 -7.68
N TYR A 175 6.75 -3.55 -7.02
CA TYR A 175 7.07 -2.16 -6.70
C TYR A 175 7.33 -2.08 -5.20
N ILE A 176 8.51 -1.63 -4.80
CA ILE A 176 9.00 -1.75 -3.41
C ILE A 176 9.62 -0.44 -2.94
N VAL A 177 9.39 -0.09 -1.68
CA VAL A 177 10.14 0.98 -1.01
C VAL A 177 11.55 0.48 -0.69
N VAL A 178 12.56 1.29 -0.94
CA VAL A 178 13.97 0.94 -0.74
C VAL A 178 14.75 2.03 -0.04
N THR A 179 15.85 1.65 0.59
CA THR A 179 16.92 2.55 1.03
C THR A 179 18.24 2.02 0.50
N SER A 180 19.16 2.90 0.12
CA SER A 180 20.53 2.45 -0.17
C SER A 180 21.33 2.31 1.12
N TYR A 181 22.19 1.29 1.17
CA TYR A 181 23.18 1.10 2.24
C TYR A 181 24.63 1.18 1.72
N SER A 182 24.82 1.64 0.48
CA SER A 182 26.13 1.75 -0.15
C SER A 182 26.20 2.90 -1.17
N GLY A 183 27.41 3.22 -1.61
CA GLY A 183 27.65 4.27 -2.60
C GLY A 183 27.24 5.66 -2.14
N ASP A 184 27.01 6.55 -3.09
CA ASP A 184 26.71 7.97 -2.88
C ASP A 184 25.32 8.24 -2.31
N ALA A 185 24.35 7.36 -2.60
CA ALA A 185 22.99 7.44 -2.07
C ALA A 185 22.84 6.70 -0.72
N SER A 186 23.92 6.29 -0.06
CA SER A 186 23.83 5.58 1.23
C SER A 186 23.02 6.36 2.26
N GLY A 187 21.97 5.74 2.80
CA GLY A 187 21.01 6.35 3.73
C GLY A 187 19.82 7.07 3.08
N HIS A 188 19.79 7.18 1.74
CA HIS A 188 18.66 7.76 1.02
C HIS A 188 17.57 6.72 0.76
N PHE A 189 16.31 7.13 0.94
CA PHE A 189 15.13 6.33 0.61
C PHE A 189 14.57 6.69 -0.76
N GLY A 190 13.93 5.71 -1.37
CA GLY A 190 13.17 5.83 -2.60
C GLY A 190 12.37 4.56 -2.80
N ASP A 191 12.22 4.18 -4.05
CA ASP A 191 11.47 3.00 -4.47
C ASP A 191 12.10 2.37 -5.73
N ALA A 192 11.72 1.13 -6.00
CA ALA A 192 12.24 0.36 -7.11
C ALA A 192 11.17 -0.52 -7.73
N ILE A 193 11.19 -0.62 -9.06
CA ILE A 193 10.37 -1.56 -9.83
C ILE A 193 11.26 -2.69 -10.36
N ARG A 194 10.84 -3.93 -10.14
CA ARG A 194 11.54 -5.15 -10.55
C ARG A 194 10.60 -6.07 -11.31
N TYR A 195 11.04 -6.58 -12.47
CA TYR A 195 10.32 -7.61 -13.23
C TYR A 195 11.01 -8.96 -13.04
N ILE A 196 10.22 -10.00 -12.79
CA ILE A 196 10.69 -11.34 -12.49
C ILE A 196 9.98 -12.32 -13.43
N THR A 197 10.74 -13.14 -14.14
CA THR A 197 10.18 -14.18 -15.01
C THR A 197 9.51 -15.28 -14.18
N PRO A 198 8.67 -16.14 -14.78
CA PRO A 198 8.08 -17.29 -14.10
C PRO A 198 9.10 -18.29 -13.52
N GLU A 199 10.34 -18.27 -14.02
CA GLU A 199 11.47 -19.08 -13.54
C GLU A 199 12.21 -18.42 -12.36
N GLY A 200 11.82 -17.22 -11.94
CA GLY A 200 12.42 -16.50 -10.82
C GLY A 200 13.63 -15.65 -11.19
N LYS A 201 13.86 -15.36 -12.48
CA LYS A 201 14.97 -14.50 -12.91
C LYS A 201 14.53 -13.04 -12.92
N VAL A 202 15.32 -12.14 -12.32
CA VAL A 202 15.10 -10.69 -12.46
C VAL A 202 15.57 -10.23 -13.84
N GLU A 203 14.74 -9.46 -14.53
CA GLU A 203 15.08 -8.84 -15.80
C GLU A 203 14.95 -7.32 -15.70
N GLU A 204 16.03 -6.62 -16.08
CA GLU A 204 16.03 -5.18 -16.21
C GLU A 204 15.45 -4.81 -17.58
N ILE A 205 14.22 -4.29 -17.56
CA ILE A 205 13.51 -3.84 -18.75
C ILE A 205 13.66 -2.32 -18.85
N GLN A 206 14.34 -1.85 -19.89
CA GLN A 206 14.54 -0.42 -20.12
C GLN A 206 13.19 0.30 -20.23
N GLY A 207 13.03 1.40 -19.47
CA GLY A 207 11.78 2.16 -19.43
C GLY A 207 10.65 1.48 -18.65
N ALA A 208 10.97 0.49 -17.82
CA ALA A 208 10.00 -0.17 -16.94
C ALA A 208 10.59 -0.55 -15.58
N SER A 209 11.83 -1.05 -15.55
CA SER A 209 12.57 -1.31 -14.31
C SER A 209 13.24 -0.04 -13.81
N SER A 210 13.30 0.13 -12.48
CA SER A 210 13.94 1.29 -11.85
C SER A 210 14.55 0.94 -10.50
N SER A 211 15.75 1.43 -10.19
CA SER A 211 16.37 1.30 -8.85
C SER A 211 16.15 2.52 -7.97
N TRP A 212 15.71 3.62 -8.59
CA TRP A 212 15.37 4.89 -7.96
C TRP A 212 14.19 5.45 -8.74
N GLY A 213 12.97 5.22 -8.25
CA GLY A 213 11.78 5.83 -8.81
C GLY A 213 11.57 7.23 -8.25
N CYS A 214 10.59 7.35 -7.37
CA CYS A 214 10.25 8.56 -6.66
C CYS A 214 11.06 8.65 -5.35
N SER A 215 11.88 9.71 -5.25
CA SER A 215 12.70 10.06 -4.08
C SER A 215 11.83 10.20 -2.83
N HIS A 216 12.28 9.62 -1.71
CA HIS A 216 11.52 9.37 -0.46
C HIS A 216 10.02 9.17 -0.68
N ASN A 217 9.70 8.02 -1.25
CA ASN A 217 8.34 7.66 -1.54
C ASN A 217 7.48 7.57 -0.27
N THR A 218 6.32 8.22 -0.30
CA THR A 218 5.33 8.30 0.78
C THR A 218 4.07 7.46 0.54
N GLY A 219 3.99 6.81 -0.62
CA GLY A 219 2.99 5.85 -1.04
C GLY A 219 3.20 5.41 -2.49
N ILE A 220 3.12 4.10 -2.75
CA ILE A 220 3.11 3.55 -4.12
C ILE A 220 1.78 2.89 -4.42
N ALA A 221 1.42 2.82 -5.68
CA ALA A 221 0.34 1.97 -6.16
C ALA A 221 0.77 1.26 -7.44
N PHE A 222 0.40 0.00 -7.59
CA PHE A 222 0.87 -0.83 -8.71
C PHE A 222 -0.22 -1.77 -9.18
N GLU A 223 -0.35 -1.96 -10.49
CA GLU A 223 -1.36 -2.86 -11.05
C GLU A 223 -0.84 -3.51 -12.34
N ALA A 224 -1.21 -4.77 -12.54
CA ALA A 224 -0.78 -5.56 -13.68
C ALA A 224 -1.28 -4.97 -15.01
N ALA A 225 -0.41 -5.02 -16.02
CA ALA A 225 -0.75 -4.69 -17.40
C ALA A 225 -0.40 -5.84 -18.35
N ASP A 226 -0.85 -5.76 -19.59
CA ASP A 226 -0.64 -6.79 -20.60
C ASP A 226 0.81 -6.89 -21.11
N GLU A 227 1.62 -5.88 -20.79
CA GLU A 227 3.06 -5.80 -21.10
C GLU A 227 3.73 -4.79 -20.15
N PRO A 228 5.04 -4.88 -19.87
CA PRO A 228 5.80 -3.84 -19.19
C PRO A 228 5.83 -2.52 -19.99
N PRO A 229 5.99 -1.34 -19.35
CA PRO A 229 5.83 -1.11 -17.92
C PRO A 229 4.40 -1.38 -17.46
N PHE A 230 4.23 -1.89 -16.25
CA PHE A 230 2.94 -2.02 -15.57
C PHE A 230 2.48 -0.68 -15.01
N ALA A 231 1.18 -0.55 -14.72
CA ALA A 231 0.62 0.70 -14.26
C ALA A 231 1.17 1.03 -12.86
N SER A 232 1.78 2.19 -12.70
CA SER A 232 2.37 2.60 -11.43
C SER A 232 2.07 4.05 -11.10
N LEU A 233 1.82 4.32 -9.82
CA LEU A 233 1.79 5.66 -9.26
C LEU A 233 2.71 5.74 -8.06
N CYS A 234 3.22 6.95 -7.82
CA CYS A 234 4.00 7.25 -6.64
C CYS A 234 3.59 8.60 -6.07
N SER A 235 3.63 8.71 -4.74
CA SER A 235 3.64 9.97 -4.04
C SER A 235 5.07 10.29 -3.62
N GLU A 236 5.55 11.46 -4.02
CA GLU A 236 6.94 11.87 -3.81
C GLU A 236 7.10 12.90 -2.68
N ASP A 237 8.33 13.14 -2.24
CA ASP A 237 8.67 13.94 -1.07
C ASP A 237 8.73 15.46 -1.28
N GLN A 238 8.30 15.95 -2.43
CA GLN A 238 8.32 17.34 -2.87
C GLN A 238 6.95 17.93 -3.16
N GLY A 239 5.87 17.13 -3.08
CA GLY A 239 4.50 17.62 -3.11
C GLY A 239 3.68 17.23 -4.33
N ALA A 240 3.89 16.06 -4.93
CA ALA A 240 3.03 15.58 -6.00
C ALA A 240 2.78 14.06 -5.96
N ILE A 241 1.67 13.67 -6.59
CA ILE A 241 1.38 12.29 -6.97
C ILE A 241 1.53 12.19 -8.48
N TRP A 242 2.38 11.28 -8.93
CA TRP A 242 2.71 11.10 -10.34
C TRP A 242 2.19 9.77 -10.86
N LEU A 243 1.67 9.79 -12.09
CA LEU A 243 1.53 8.58 -12.90
C LEU A 243 2.93 8.20 -13.39
N ASN A 244 3.50 7.21 -12.72
CA ASN A 244 4.91 6.85 -12.77
C ASN A 244 5.24 5.80 -13.85
N THR A 245 4.23 5.35 -14.61
CA THR A 245 4.34 4.23 -15.54
C THR A 245 5.43 4.42 -16.60
N GLU A 246 5.55 5.60 -17.22
CA GLU A 246 6.52 5.84 -18.31
C GLU A 246 7.81 6.55 -17.85
N THR A 247 7.76 7.33 -16.76
CA THR A 247 8.93 8.08 -16.29
C THR A 247 9.77 7.31 -15.29
N GLN A 248 9.17 6.37 -14.54
CA GLN A 248 9.78 5.68 -13.41
C GLN A 248 10.58 6.62 -12.50
N GLY A 249 10.06 7.83 -12.26
CA GLY A 249 10.62 8.85 -11.39
C GLY A 249 9.87 10.19 -11.45
N MET A 250 10.40 11.15 -10.70
CA MET A 250 9.80 12.47 -10.42
C MET A 250 10.13 13.52 -11.49
N SER A 251 9.94 13.19 -12.75
CA SER A 251 10.27 14.13 -13.82
C SER A 251 9.10 15.07 -14.12
N ASN A 252 9.39 16.36 -14.33
CA ASN A 252 8.40 17.37 -14.72
C ASN A 252 7.76 17.14 -16.11
N ASN A 253 8.26 16.16 -16.88
CA ASN A 253 7.62 15.67 -18.10
C ASN A 253 6.63 14.51 -17.86
N GLY A 254 6.50 14.04 -16.62
CA GLY A 254 5.53 13.03 -16.21
C GLY A 254 4.10 13.58 -16.13
N VAL A 255 3.16 12.69 -15.87
CA VAL A 255 1.75 13.04 -15.72
C VAL A 255 1.44 13.28 -14.23
N LYS A 256 1.21 14.53 -13.84
CA LYS A 256 0.90 14.92 -12.47
C LYS A 256 -0.58 14.70 -12.17
N VAL A 257 -0.88 13.80 -11.23
CA VAL A 257 -2.25 13.43 -10.82
C VAL A 257 -2.78 14.39 -9.76
N SER A 258 -1.97 14.68 -8.74
CA SER A 258 -2.30 15.60 -7.63
C SER A 258 -1.07 16.41 -7.23
N ASN A 259 -1.28 17.61 -6.67
CA ASN A 259 -0.30 18.26 -5.82
C ASN A 259 -0.66 17.94 -4.36
N GLU A 260 0.34 17.80 -3.50
CA GLU A 260 0.17 17.51 -2.08
C GLU A 260 1.05 18.46 -1.27
N HIS A 261 0.58 18.85 -0.10
CA HIS A 261 1.42 19.53 0.87
C HIS A 261 2.37 18.51 1.52
N VAL A 262 3.67 18.80 1.51
CA VAL A 262 4.70 17.89 2.02
C VAL A 262 5.61 18.55 3.04
N ILE A 263 5.88 17.83 4.13
CA ILE A 263 6.86 18.22 5.16
C ILE A 263 7.79 17.04 5.41
N ASN A 264 9.11 17.23 5.21
CA ASN A 264 10.15 16.23 5.50
C ASN A 264 9.85 14.83 4.91
N GLY A 265 9.33 14.77 3.68
CA GLY A 265 8.98 13.51 3.03
C GLY A 265 7.74 12.84 3.63
N ALA A 266 6.74 13.62 4.02
CA ALA A 266 5.41 13.15 4.40
C ALA A 266 4.33 13.88 3.62
N SER A 267 3.30 13.18 3.14
CA SER A 267 2.37 13.68 2.11
C SER A 267 0.90 13.32 2.34
N ASN A 268 0.43 13.35 3.59
CA ASN A 268 -0.94 12.98 4.00
C ASN A 268 -1.27 11.47 3.98
N GLU A 269 -0.26 10.60 3.83
CA GLU A 269 -0.43 9.13 3.74
C GLU A 269 -1.38 8.70 2.60
N PRO A 270 -1.13 9.16 1.35
CA PRO A 270 -2.14 9.13 0.29
C PRO A 270 -2.55 7.70 -0.10
N MET A 271 -1.61 6.75 -0.04
CA MET A 271 -1.84 5.32 -0.28
C MET A 271 -1.84 4.51 1.02
N GLY A 272 -2.33 5.07 2.13
CA GLY A 272 -2.54 4.35 3.40
C GLY A 272 -1.32 4.29 4.32
N GLY A 273 -0.22 4.97 4.00
CA GLY A 273 0.91 5.15 4.93
C GLY A 273 1.63 3.85 5.30
N MET A 274 1.92 3.67 6.59
CA MET A 274 2.64 2.51 7.10
C MET A 274 1.87 1.20 6.84
N SER A 275 2.53 0.21 6.24
CA SER A 275 1.91 -1.03 5.74
C SER A 275 0.83 -0.81 4.67
N GLY A 276 0.72 0.40 4.10
CA GLY A 276 -0.17 0.74 2.99
C GLY A 276 0.34 0.24 1.63
N SER A 277 0.01 0.98 0.57
CA SER A 277 0.37 0.72 -0.82
C SER A 277 -0.31 -0.51 -1.44
N TYR A 278 -1.59 -0.71 -1.13
CA TYR A 278 -2.33 -1.86 -1.63
C TYR A 278 -3.78 -1.52 -1.93
N SER A 279 -4.29 -2.11 -3.02
CA SER A 279 -5.62 -1.82 -3.52
C SER A 279 -5.88 -0.31 -3.66
N SER A 280 -4.88 0.51 -4.00
CA SER A 280 -5.07 1.95 -4.26
C SER A 280 -5.22 2.23 -5.77
N LEU A 281 -4.77 1.31 -6.62
CA LEU A 281 -4.91 1.33 -8.08
C LEU A 281 -5.52 0.00 -8.52
N ALA A 282 -6.53 0.05 -9.38
CA ALA A 282 -7.18 -1.15 -9.90
C ALA A 282 -7.48 -1.02 -11.40
N ARG A 283 -7.24 -2.10 -12.15
CA ARG A 283 -7.65 -2.21 -13.57
C ARG A 283 -9.14 -2.57 -13.65
N PHE A 284 -9.89 -1.93 -14.54
CA PHE A 284 -11.26 -2.38 -14.84
C PHE A 284 -11.23 -3.73 -15.56
N ILE A 285 -12.03 -4.69 -15.08
CA ILE A 285 -11.98 -6.07 -15.56
C ILE A 285 -12.35 -6.13 -17.04
N GLY A 286 -11.46 -6.70 -17.86
CA GLY A 286 -11.68 -6.82 -19.30
C GLY A 286 -11.53 -5.50 -20.07
N ALA A 287 -10.97 -4.46 -19.46
CA ALA A 287 -10.67 -3.18 -20.09
C ALA A 287 -9.19 -2.80 -19.87
N ASP A 288 -8.72 -1.82 -20.64
CA ASP A 288 -7.38 -1.24 -20.45
C ASP A 288 -7.37 -0.06 -19.49
N SER A 289 -8.54 0.40 -19.05
CA SER A 289 -8.66 1.55 -18.14
C SER A 289 -8.40 1.17 -16.69
N TYR A 290 -7.94 2.15 -15.90
CA TYR A 290 -7.63 2.01 -14.48
C TYR A 290 -8.35 3.07 -13.64
N ILE A 291 -8.53 2.79 -12.36
CA ILE A 291 -8.98 3.74 -11.34
C ILE A 291 -7.98 3.76 -10.19
N PHE A 292 -7.63 4.96 -9.74
CA PHE A 292 -6.78 5.21 -8.58
C PHE A 292 -7.59 5.93 -7.51
N SER A 293 -7.42 5.56 -6.24
CA SER A 293 -8.00 6.25 -5.09
C SER A 293 -6.94 6.55 -4.04
N TRP A 294 -7.04 7.73 -3.42
CA TRP A 294 -6.15 8.19 -2.36
C TRP A 294 -6.88 9.12 -1.40
N VAL A 295 -6.23 9.42 -0.27
CA VAL A 295 -6.66 10.47 0.65
C VAL A 295 -5.81 11.73 0.46
N SER A 296 -6.43 12.90 0.49
CA SER A 296 -5.73 14.19 0.32
C SER A 296 -6.46 15.32 1.03
N ARG A 297 -5.69 16.31 1.50
CA ARG A 297 -6.22 17.58 2.02
C ARG A 297 -6.51 18.60 0.92
N GLY A 298 -6.17 18.26 -0.33
CA GLY A 298 -6.20 19.13 -1.50
C GLY A 298 -5.11 20.19 -1.49
N ALA A 299 -4.83 20.76 -2.66
CA ALA A 299 -3.72 21.69 -2.87
C ALA A 299 -4.17 23.08 -3.32
N ILE A 300 -3.72 24.11 -2.60
CA ILE A 300 -3.89 25.52 -2.94
C ILE A 300 -2.55 26.26 -2.91
N ASP A 301 -2.56 27.49 -3.42
CA ASP A 301 -1.43 28.42 -3.31
C ASP A 301 -0.07 27.84 -3.75
N LEU A 302 0.02 27.46 -5.03
CA LEU A 302 1.24 26.88 -5.57
C LEU A 302 2.40 27.88 -5.57
N THR A 303 3.47 27.53 -4.89
CA THR A 303 4.75 28.27 -4.89
C THR A 303 5.83 27.47 -5.60
N LEU A 304 6.95 28.11 -5.93
CA LEU A 304 8.07 27.43 -6.56
C LEU A 304 8.71 26.47 -5.55
N ASN A 305 9.01 25.24 -5.99
CA ASN A 305 9.97 24.40 -5.28
C ASN A 305 11.38 24.81 -5.72
N ASP A 306 12.04 25.64 -4.92
CA ASP A 306 13.36 26.19 -5.25
C ASP A 306 14.45 25.10 -5.33
N TRP A 307 14.28 23.98 -4.62
CA TRP A 307 15.25 22.88 -4.64
C TRP A 307 15.22 22.11 -5.95
N MET A 308 14.02 21.80 -6.46
CA MET A 308 13.82 21.06 -7.71
C MET A 308 13.86 21.98 -8.95
N GLY A 309 13.59 23.27 -8.77
CA GLY A 309 13.61 24.29 -9.81
C GLY A 309 12.33 24.39 -10.64
N GLU A 310 12.45 24.98 -11.83
CA GLU A 310 11.31 25.35 -12.67
C GLU A 310 10.44 24.14 -13.06
N GLY A 311 9.12 24.28 -12.87
CA GLY A 311 8.12 23.25 -13.16
C GLY A 311 7.71 22.39 -11.96
N TYR A 312 8.44 22.50 -10.85
CA TYR A 312 8.07 21.87 -9.58
C TYR A 312 7.47 22.90 -8.63
N THR A 313 6.47 22.48 -7.86
CA THR A 313 5.68 23.38 -7.02
C THR A 313 5.50 22.80 -5.63
N HIS A 314 5.57 23.64 -4.61
CA HIS A 314 4.98 23.34 -3.31
C HIS A 314 3.51 23.77 -3.31
N ALA A 315 2.73 23.15 -2.44
CA ALA A 315 1.32 23.47 -2.23
C ALA A 315 1.03 23.63 -0.74
N GLU A 316 0.07 24.48 -0.43
CA GLU A 316 -0.58 24.55 0.88
C GLU A 316 -1.81 23.64 0.91
N ASN A 317 -2.17 23.18 2.10
CA ASN A 317 -3.37 22.38 2.31
C ASN A 317 -4.64 23.19 2.06
N ARG A 318 -5.55 22.68 1.22
CA ARG A 318 -6.88 23.29 1.01
C ARG A 318 -7.78 23.14 2.23
N THR A 319 -7.69 21.98 2.87
CA THR A 319 -8.52 21.61 4.03
C THR A 319 -7.65 21.07 5.15
N ASN A 320 -8.16 21.12 6.39
CA ASN A 320 -7.41 20.57 7.52
C ASN A 320 -7.53 19.03 7.60
N ASN A 321 -8.68 18.49 7.25
CA ASN A 321 -8.96 17.04 7.22
C ASN A 321 -8.75 16.49 5.80
N ARG A 322 -8.41 15.21 5.68
CA ARG A 322 -8.30 14.55 4.37
C ARG A 322 -9.67 14.14 3.86
N ASN A 323 -9.81 14.16 2.53
CA ASN A 323 -10.95 13.66 1.78
C ASN A 323 -10.48 12.58 0.81
N VAL A 324 -11.40 11.74 0.35
CA VAL A 324 -11.13 10.68 -0.63
C VAL A 324 -11.26 11.25 -2.03
N ALA A 325 -10.23 11.04 -2.83
CA ALA A 325 -10.18 11.40 -4.23
C ALA A 325 -10.07 10.15 -5.11
N ILE A 326 -10.49 10.30 -6.38
CA ILE A 326 -10.23 9.32 -7.43
C ILE A 326 -9.71 9.98 -8.71
N ALA A 327 -8.93 9.21 -9.45
CA ALA A 327 -8.46 9.52 -10.79
C ALA A 327 -8.70 8.32 -11.70
N LEU A 328 -8.96 8.58 -12.97
CA LEU A 328 -9.20 7.55 -13.97
C LEU A 328 -8.15 7.63 -15.06
N PHE A 329 -7.81 6.48 -15.61
CA PHE A 329 -6.85 6.38 -16.70
C PHE A 329 -7.47 5.58 -17.83
N SER A 330 -7.32 6.03 -19.08
CA SER A 330 -7.85 5.32 -20.24
C SER A 330 -7.01 4.09 -20.59
N ASP A 331 -5.75 4.12 -20.21
CA ASP A 331 -4.77 3.05 -20.26
C ASP A 331 -3.80 3.21 -19.09
N LYS A 332 -2.75 2.37 -19.00
CA LYS A 332 -1.76 2.41 -17.93
C LYS A 332 -0.92 3.70 -17.84
N LYS A 333 -1.02 4.62 -18.80
CA LYS A 333 -0.15 5.80 -18.94
C LYS A 333 -0.87 7.11 -19.26
N THR A 334 -2.19 7.09 -19.44
CA THR A 334 -2.97 8.26 -19.86
C THR A 334 -4.03 8.61 -18.84
N LEU A 335 -3.84 9.72 -18.12
CA LEU A 335 -4.83 10.31 -17.23
C LEU A 335 -6.05 10.80 -18.04
N ILE A 336 -7.26 10.47 -17.57
CA ILE A 336 -8.51 11.02 -18.12
C ILE A 336 -8.76 12.37 -17.44
N GLY A 337 -8.65 13.44 -18.21
CA GLY A 337 -8.82 14.82 -17.73
C GLY A 337 -7.53 15.62 -17.86
N GLU A 338 -7.49 16.77 -17.20
CA GLU A 338 -6.29 17.59 -17.12
C GLU A 338 -5.34 17.04 -16.04
N GLN A 339 -4.07 17.45 -16.09
CA GLN A 339 -3.11 17.21 -15.01
C GLN A 339 -3.28 18.24 -13.90
N ALA A 340 -2.76 17.95 -12.72
CA ALA A 340 -2.61 18.95 -11.66
C ALA A 340 -1.72 20.11 -12.13
N SER A 341 -2.01 21.32 -11.65
CA SER A 341 -1.29 22.52 -12.07
C SER A 341 0.19 22.46 -11.64
N SER A 342 1.09 22.89 -12.51
CA SER A 342 2.50 23.19 -12.15
C SER A 342 2.79 24.69 -12.27
N LYS A 343 1.75 25.52 -12.35
CA LYS A 343 1.90 26.96 -12.52
C LYS A 343 2.15 27.62 -11.16
N VAL A 344 3.38 28.07 -10.95
CA VAL A 344 3.75 28.92 -9.81
C VAL A 344 2.83 30.15 -9.75
N GLY A 345 2.32 30.44 -8.55
CA GLY A 345 1.35 31.49 -8.27
C GLY A 345 -0.11 31.10 -8.55
N ALA A 346 -0.40 29.87 -8.97
CA ALA A 346 -1.78 29.39 -9.08
C ALA A 346 -2.42 29.27 -7.69
N LYS A 347 -3.64 29.79 -7.55
CA LYS A 347 -4.41 29.68 -6.30
C LYS A 347 -5.03 28.31 -6.09
N ASP A 348 -5.20 27.57 -7.17
CA ASP A 348 -5.77 26.23 -7.17
C ASP A 348 -4.74 25.28 -7.80
N GLY A 349 -4.35 24.24 -7.06
CA GLY A 349 -3.36 23.27 -7.50
C GLY A 349 -3.94 22.02 -8.13
N ASP A 350 -5.21 21.71 -7.88
CA ASP A 350 -5.77 20.37 -8.10
C ASP A 350 -7.27 20.37 -8.47
N SER A 351 -7.75 21.44 -9.10
CA SER A 351 -9.15 21.59 -9.55
C SER A 351 -9.72 20.44 -10.39
N GLN A 352 -8.86 19.63 -11.03
CA GLN A 352 -9.23 18.47 -11.82
C GLN A 352 -9.59 17.23 -10.98
N VAL A 353 -9.21 17.21 -9.70
CA VAL A 353 -9.40 16.05 -8.82
C VAL A 353 -10.89 15.75 -8.65
N ASN A 354 -11.26 14.48 -8.83
CA ASN A 354 -12.62 14.01 -8.61
C ASN A 354 -12.77 13.55 -7.16
N TRP A 355 -13.40 14.38 -6.34
CA TRP A 355 -13.63 14.12 -4.92
C TRP A 355 -14.82 13.18 -4.69
N VAL A 356 -14.55 12.05 -4.02
CA VAL A 356 -15.59 11.13 -3.54
C VAL A 356 -16.24 11.72 -2.29
N THR A 357 -15.45 12.34 -1.41
CA THR A 357 -15.91 13.02 -0.20
C THR A 357 -15.48 14.49 -0.18
N ASP A 358 -16.29 15.33 0.47
CA ASP A 358 -16.07 16.75 0.67
C ASP A 358 -16.70 17.17 2.01
N GLY A 359 -16.09 16.75 3.12
CA GLY A 359 -16.68 16.88 4.45
C GLY A 359 -15.74 17.41 5.51
N ALA A 360 -16.23 17.50 6.75
CA ALA A 360 -15.44 17.89 7.92
C ALA A 360 -14.82 16.68 8.67
N ASN A 361 -15.18 15.45 8.28
CA ASN A 361 -14.56 14.23 8.80
C ASN A 361 -13.22 14.01 8.10
N ASP A 362 -12.22 13.50 8.82
CA ASP A 362 -10.99 13.02 8.18
C ASP A 362 -11.24 11.64 7.58
N CYS A 363 -10.78 11.44 6.34
CA CYS A 363 -10.78 10.16 5.65
C CYS A 363 -9.38 9.55 5.70
N SER A 364 -9.30 8.27 6.01
CA SER A 364 -8.04 7.50 6.02
C SER A 364 -8.20 6.17 5.30
N ASN A 365 -7.07 5.53 4.97
CA ASN A 365 -7.05 4.14 4.49
C ASN A 365 -7.97 3.91 3.28
N ALA A 366 -7.81 4.72 2.23
CA ALA A 366 -8.62 4.62 1.02
C ALA A 366 -8.16 3.48 0.12
N HIS A 367 -9.12 2.70 -0.38
CA HIS A 367 -8.87 1.60 -1.33
C HIS A 367 -9.89 1.61 -2.47
N VAL A 368 -9.53 0.95 -3.56
CA VAL A 368 -10.35 0.72 -4.74
C VAL A 368 -10.16 -0.69 -5.28
N ALA A 369 -11.25 -1.32 -5.71
CA ALA A 369 -11.23 -2.52 -6.55
C ALA A 369 -12.39 -2.48 -7.55
N THR A 370 -12.29 -3.23 -8.65
CA THR A 370 -13.27 -3.17 -9.73
C THR A 370 -14.20 -4.39 -9.70
N PHE A 371 -15.52 -4.17 -9.81
CA PHE A 371 -16.48 -5.27 -9.91
C PHE A 371 -16.45 -5.89 -11.31
N ASP A 372 -16.31 -5.03 -12.32
CA ASP A 372 -16.37 -5.37 -13.74
C ASP A 372 -15.69 -4.27 -14.58
N ALA A 373 -15.95 -4.26 -15.90
CA ALA A 373 -15.43 -3.27 -16.83
C ALA A 373 -15.96 -1.83 -16.62
N SER A 374 -17.01 -1.67 -15.81
CA SER A 374 -17.84 -0.47 -15.77
C SER A 374 -18.06 0.11 -14.38
N THR A 375 -17.78 -0.66 -13.32
CA THR A 375 -18.04 -0.26 -11.94
C THR A 375 -16.91 -0.67 -11.01
N ALA A 376 -16.64 0.19 -10.03
CA ALA A 376 -15.64 -0.01 -9.00
C ALA A 376 -16.21 0.29 -7.61
N LEU A 377 -15.62 -0.31 -6.60
CA LEU A 377 -15.84 0.01 -5.19
C LEU A 377 -14.70 0.89 -4.70
N VAL A 378 -15.03 2.02 -4.11
CA VAL A 378 -14.11 2.86 -3.32
C VAL A 378 -14.46 2.70 -1.84
N THR A 379 -13.45 2.50 -1.00
CA THR A 379 -13.62 2.38 0.47
C THR A 379 -12.70 3.34 1.21
N TRP A 380 -13.09 3.72 2.42
CA TRP A 380 -12.26 4.52 3.35
C TRP A 380 -12.78 4.38 4.77
N GLU A 381 -11.96 4.79 5.73
CA GLU A 381 -12.37 4.94 7.13
C GLU A 381 -12.59 6.41 7.46
N GLU A 382 -13.62 6.72 8.26
CA GLU A 382 -13.89 8.09 8.69
C GLU A 382 -13.55 8.31 10.17
N ILE A 383 -12.98 9.47 10.46
CA ILE A 383 -12.80 10.02 11.78
C ILE A 383 -13.70 11.25 11.93
N SER A 384 -14.63 11.18 12.87
CA SER A 384 -15.44 12.32 13.29
C SER A 384 -14.71 13.18 14.32
N SER A 385 -14.93 14.49 14.24
CA SER A 385 -14.25 15.51 15.07
C SER A 385 -12.72 15.34 15.03
N PRO A 386 -12.10 15.36 13.84
CA PRO A 386 -10.69 15.05 13.70
C PRO A 386 -9.81 16.14 14.34
N VAL A 387 -8.74 15.68 14.98
CA VAL A 387 -7.64 16.50 15.48
C VAL A 387 -6.41 16.17 14.65
N CYS A 388 -6.01 17.11 13.79
CA CYS A 388 -4.93 16.96 12.83
C CYS A 388 -3.71 17.77 13.31
N GLU A 389 -2.93 17.21 14.23
CA GLU A 389 -1.78 17.91 14.85
C GLU A 389 -0.59 18.07 13.91
N PHE A 390 -0.54 17.23 12.86
CA PHE A 390 0.54 17.20 11.88
C PHE A 390 -0.03 17.61 10.52
N GLU A 391 0.55 18.62 9.88
CA GLU A 391 0.02 19.22 8.64
C GLU A 391 0.14 18.31 7.42
N ALA A 392 1.07 17.35 7.42
CA ALA A 392 1.31 16.43 6.31
C ALA A 392 1.12 14.95 6.68
N MET A 393 0.37 14.66 7.76
CA MET A 393 0.09 13.29 8.24
C MET A 393 -1.39 13.11 8.60
N GLY A 394 -1.75 11.91 9.04
CA GLY A 394 -3.10 11.60 9.49
C GLY A 394 -3.57 12.31 10.75
N CYS A 395 -4.89 12.30 10.93
CA CYS A 395 -5.58 12.87 12.08
C CYS A 395 -5.96 11.78 13.09
N LYS A 396 -6.30 12.19 14.30
CA LYS A 396 -6.91 11.31 15.33
C LYS A 396 -8.31 11.78 15.68
N GLY A 397 -9.16 10.89 16.18
CA GLY A 397 -10.49 11.23 16.66
C GLY A 397 -11.39 10.02 16.82
N LYS A 398 -12.71 10.23 16.79
CA LYS A 398 -13.65 9.13 16.96
C LYS A 398 -13.91 8.46 15.63
N PHE A 399 -13.57 7.17 15.51
CA PHE A 399 -13.95 6.34 14.38
C PHE A 399 -15.46 6.41 14.12
N ALA A 400 -15.82 6.71 12.88
CA ALA A 400 -17.19 6.95 12.40
C ALA A 400 -17.63 5.94 11.33
N GLY A 401 -16.96 4.80 11.31
CA GLY A 401 -17.23 3.67 10.43
C GLY A 401 -16.38 3.68 9.16
N THR A 402 -16.29 2.49 8.56
CA THR A 402 -15.75 2.25 7.23
C THR A 402 -16.87 2.47 6.22
N LYS A 403 -16.57 3.22 5.16
CA LYS A 403 -17.50 3.58 4.10
C LYS A 403 -17.22 2.78 2.83
N PHE A 404 -18.27 2.54 2.06
CA PHE A 404 -18.23 1.79 0.81
C PHE A 404 -19.08 2.51 -0.24
N GLN A 405 -18.46 3.00 -1.31
CA GLN A 405 -19.10 3.75 -2.39
C GLN A 405 -18.84 3.08 -3.73
N ALA A 406 -19.90 2.72 -4.45
CA ALA A 406 -19.76 2.31 -5.84
C ALA A 406 -19.57 3.56 -6.73
N VAL A 407 -18.70 3.47 -7.73
CA VAL A 407 -18.49 4.47 -8.76
C VAL A 407 -18.52 3.80 -10.14
N ASP A 408 -18.98 4.52 -11.17
CA ASP A 408 -18.87 4.03 -12.54
C ASP A 408 -17.46 4.27 -13.12
N SER A 409 -17.19 3.72 -14.31
CA SER A 409 -15.93 3.89 -15.04
C SER A 409 -15.67 5.31 -15.54
N LYS A 410 -16.58 6.25 -15.26
CA LYS A 410 -16.41 7.69 -15.47
C LYS A 410 -16.20 8.43 -14.14
N GLY A 411 -16.09 7.70 -13.03
CA GLY A 411 -15.82 8.25 -11.70
C GLY A 411 -17.05 8.88 -11.06
N LYS A 412 -18.25 8.61 -11.58
CA LYS A 412 -19.49 9.10 -10.99
C LYS A 412 -19.94 8.17 -9.87
N LYS A 413 -20.23 8.74 -8.70
CA LYS A 413 -20.85 8.04 -7.57
C LYS A 413 -22.19 7.39 -7.96
N LEU A 414 -22.34 6.12 -7.63
CA LEU A 414 -23.54 5.32 -7.84
C LEU A 414 -24.28 5.13 -6.51
N GLY A 415 -25.31 5.95 -6.29
CA GLY A 415 -26.02 5.97 -5.01
C GLY A 415 -25.19 6.62 -3.89
N SER A 416 -25.59 6.36 -2.64
CA SER A 416 -24.89 6.84 -1.46
C SER A 416 -23.96 5.77 -0.91
N ALA A 417 -22.89 6.20 -0.23
CA ALA A 417 -22.01 5.29 0.49
C ALA A 417 -22.77 4.56 1.60
N ILE A 418 -22.51 3.27 1.76
CA ILE A 418 -22.95 2.51 2.93
C ILE A 418 -21.86 2.56 4.01
N THR A 419 -22.24 2.40 5.27
CA THR A 419 -21.32 2.46 6.42
C THR A 419 -21.35 1.15 7.20
N SER A 420 -20.20 0.69 7.67
CA SER A 420 -20.07 -0.35 8.68
C SER A 420 -19.21 0.13 9.85
N GLU A 421 -19.57 -0.25 11.07
CA GLU A 421 -18.79 0.06 12.28
C GLU A 421 -17.90 -1.11 12.74
N ASP A 422 -18.10 -2.30 12.17
CA ASP A 422 -17.45 -3.55 12.58
C ASP A 422 -16.71 -4.27 11.44
N THR A 423 -16.72 -3.67 10.24
CA THR A 423 -16.08 -4.21 9.04
C THR A 423 -15.05 -3.22 8.52
N TYR A 424 -13.78 -3.60 8.57
CA TYR A 424 -12.64 -2.76 8.19
C TYR A 424 -12.00 -3.27 6.89
N VAL A 425 -11.11 -2.48 6.30
CA VAL A 425 -10.29 -2.91 5.15
C VAL A 425 -8.83 -2.91 5.59
N ALA A 426 -8.26 -4.09 5.84
CA ALA A 426 -6.91 -4.27 6.40
C ALA A 426 -5.97 -5.04 5.45
N GLY A 427 -6.46 -5.43 4.29
CA GLY A 427 -5.73 -6.21 3.31
C GLY A 427 -6.32 -6.04 1.92
N ASP A 428 -5.72 -6.74 0.96
CA ASP A 428 -6.07 -6.60 -0.46
C ASP A 428 -7.54 -6.92 -0.74
N MET A 429 -8.18 -6.04 -1.50
CA MET A 429 -9.53 -6.21 -2.02
C MET A 429 -9.46 -6.97 -3.35
N VAL A 430 -10.00 -8.18 -3.36
CA VAL A 430 -9.92 -9.08 -4.53
C VAL A 430 -11.30 -9.29 -5.13
N THR A 431 -11.40 -9.17 -6.45
CA THR A 431 -12.60 -9.56 -7.18
C THR A 431 -12.64 -11.07 -7.38
N MET A 432 -13.63 -11.71 -6.78
CA MET A 432 -13.88 -13.14 -6.85
C MET A 432 -14.40 -13.53 -8.24
N SER A 433 -14.33 -14.83 -8.55
CA SER A 433 -14.84 -15.38 -9.82
C SER A 433 -16.36 -15.21 -10.03
N ASP A 434 -17.11 -14.96 -8.95
CA ASP A 434 -18.54 -14.64 -8.99
C ASP A 434 -18.84 -13.12 -9.10
N GLY A 435 -17.79 -12.29 -9.23
CA GLY A 435 -17.89 -10.84 -9.40
C GLY A 435 -18.04 -10.06 -8.08
N ARG A 436 -18.08 -10.72 -6.92
CA ARG A 436 -18.03 -10.02 -5.62
C ARG A 436 -16.62 -9.53 -5.33
N ILE A 437 -16.49 -8.43 -4.60
CA ILE A 437 -15.19 -7.98 -4.10
C ILE A 437 -15.09 -8.43 -2.64
N CYS A 438 -14.05 -9.17 -2.28
CA CYS A 438 -13.84 -9.67 -0.93
C CYS A 438 -12.47 -9.32 -0.37
N TRP A 439 -12.36 -9.17 0.95
CA TRP A 439 -11.11 -8.87 1.63
C TRP A 439 -11.09 -9.44 3.06
N PRO A 440 -9.90 -9.72 3.61
CA PRO A 440 -9.73 -10.11 5.01
C PRO A 440 -9.79 -8.89 5.95
N TYR A 441 -10.25 -9.11 7.18
CA TYR A 441 -10.12 -8.16 8.28
C TYR A 441 -10.12 -8.88 9.63
N VAL A 442 -9.71 -8.17 10.69
CA VAL A 442 -9.84 -8.68 12.06
C VAL A 442 -11.09 -8.10 12.70
N ASN A 443 -11.93 -8.96 13.26
CA ASN A 443 -13.05 -8.55 14.09
C ASN A 443 -12.51 -8.03 15.43
N MET A 444 -12.39 -6.72 15.54
CA MET A 444 -11.84 -6.03 16.71
C MET A 444 -12.56 -4.71 16.96
N ALA A 445 -12.36 -4.12 18.14
CA ALA A 445 -12.71 -2.73 18.38
C ALA A 445 -11.62 -1.83 17.77
N TRP A 446 -11.92 -1.23 16.62
CA TRP A 446 -11.01 -0.28 15.98
C TRP A 446 -11.09 1.09 16.63
N SER A 447 -9.94 1.70 16.90
CA SER A 447 -9.86 3.04 17.48
C SER A 447 -8.84 3.86 16.73
N LEU A 448 -9.25 5.09 16.38
CA LEU A 448 -8.40 6.11 15.77
C LEU A 448 -8.22 7.31 16.72
N SER A 449 -8.52 7.16 18.01
CA SER A 449 -8.53 8.28 18.97
C SER A 449 -7.13 8.75 19.40
N GLY A 450 -6.08 8.03 18.99
CA GLY A 450 -4.69 8.26 19.33
C GLY A 450 -3.88 6.97 19.23
N PRO A 451 -2.61 6.97 19.67
CA PRO A 451 -1.78 5.78 19.71
C PRO A 451 -2.45 4.64 20.47
N THR A 452 -2.49 3.45 19.86
CA THR A 452 -3.09 2.25 20.45
C THR A 452 -2.42 1.00 19.91
N GLN A 453 -2.51 -0.08 20.67
CA GLN A 453 -2.10 -1.41 20.25
C GLN A 453 -3.31 -2.33 20.31
N ALA A 454 -3.34 -3.33 19.43
CA ALA A 454 -4.33 -4.40 19.48
C ALA A 454 -3.72 -5.65 20.11
N ALA A 455 -4.58 -6.44 20.78
CA ALA A 455 -4.22 -7.77 21.22
C ALA A 455 -3.99 -8.69 20.03
N ASP A 456 -3.09 -9.65 20.19
CA ASP A 456 -2.86 -10.67 19.18
C ASP A 456 -4.11 -11.54 18.97
N VAL A 457 -4.38 -11.88 17.72
CA VAL A 457 -5.53 -12.70 17.31
C VAL A 457 -5.09 -14.00 16.66
N LYS A 458 -5.99 -14.98 16.63
CA LYS A 458 -5.84 -16.24 15.87
C LYS A 458 -6.96 -16.47 14.87
N LYS A 459 -7.78 -15.45 14.63
CA LYS A 459 -8.91 -15.54 13.73
C LYS A 459 -8.93 -14.34 12.81
N ILE A 460 -9.26 -14.60 11.55
CA ILE A 460 -9.48 -13.59 10.52
C ILE A 460 -10.92 -13.74 10.04
N SER A 461 -11.57 -12.61 9.85
CA SER A 461 -12.88 -12.48 9.23
C SER A 461 -12.71 -12.12 7.76
N PHE A 462 -13.74 -12.36 6.96
CA PHE A 462 -13.80 -11.90 5.57
C PHE A 462 -15.07 -11.11 5.34
N ALA A 463 -14.95 -10.04 4.58
CA ALA A 463 -16.09 -9.30 4.08
C ALA A 463 -16.15 -9.43 2.56
N CYS A 464 -17.37 -9.43 2.02
CA CYS A 464 -17.62 -9.45 0.60
C CYS A 464 -18.70 -8.43 0.27
N ILE A 465 -18.52 -7.67 -0.80
CA ILE A 465 -19.55 -6.78 -1.31
C ILE A 465 -19.97 -7.21 -2.72
N SER A 466 -21.28 -7.14 -2.98
CA SER A 466 -21.86 -7.42 -4.29
C SER A 466 -22.49 -6.16 -4.88
N ASN A 467 -22.26 -5.88 -6.16
CA ASN A 467 -22.85 -4.72 -6.85
C ASN A 467 -24.31 -4.94 -7.28
N GLY A 468 -25.09 -5.78 -6.58
CA GLY A 468 -26.52 -6.05 -6.89
C GLY A 468 -26.82 -6.71 -8.25
N SER A 469 -25.82 -6.88 -9.13
CA SER A 469 -25.92 -7.55 -10.44
C SER A 469 -25.72 -9.07 -10.36
N GLY A 470 -25.35 -9.60 -9.19
CA GLY A 470 -25.19 -11.02 -8.94
C GLY A 470 -26.53 -11.75 -9.03
N SER A 471 -26.73 -12.48 -10.13
CA SER A 471 -27.79 -13.49 -10.24
C SER A 471 -27.50 -14.64 -9.27
N GLY A 472 -27.97 -14.50 -8.04
CA GLY A 472 -27.90 -15.53 -7.01
C GLY A 472 -29.23 -15.61 -6.26
N SER A 473 -30.12 -16.49 -6.72
CA SER A 473 -31.28 -16.92 -5.93
C SER A 473 -30.81 -17.61 -4.66
N GLY A 474 -30.71 -16.85 -3.58
CA GLY A 474 -30.50 -17.34 -2.22
C GLY A 474 -31.52 -16.70 -1.30
N SER A 475 -32.72 -17.27 -1.22
CA SER A 475 -33.69 -16.91 -0.18
C SER A 475 -33.18 -17.46 1.16
N GLY A 476 -32.36 -16.67 1.84
CA GLY A 476 -31.94 -16.91 3.22
C GLY A 476 -32.87 -16.18 4.19
N SER A 477 -33.78 -16.93 4.82
CA SER A 477 -34.65 -16.46 5.88
C SER A 477 -33.85 -15.78 7.00
N THR A 478 -34.18 -14.52 7.28
CA THR A 478 -33.63 -13.75 8.39
C THR A 478 -34.23 -14.25 9.72
N THR A 479 -33.42 -14.92 10.53
CA THR A 479 -33.68 -15.01 11.98
C THR A 479 -32.74 -14.06 12.70
N LYS A 480 -33.28 -12.90 13.09
CA LYS A 480 -32.65 -12.00 14.06
C LYS A 480 -32.41 -12.76 15.36
N ALA A 481 -31.14 -12.95 15.74
CA ALA A 481 -30.77 -13.26 17.11
C ALA A 481 -30.17 -11.99 17.73
N SER A 482 -30.95 -11.29 18.54
CA SER A 482 -30.46 -10.23 19.42
C SER A 482 -29.64 -10.85 20.55
N THR A 483 -28.34 -10.56 20.61
CA THR A 483 -27.50 -10.84 21.77
C THR A 483 -27.51 -9.63 22.71
N ALA A 484 -28.36 -9.70 23.72
CA ALA A 484 -28.29 -8.82 24.88
C ALA A 484 -27.20 -9.31 25.85
N VAL A 485 -26.43 -8.34 26.34
CA VAL A 485 -25.35 -8.43 27.35
C VAL A 485 -25.80 -9.19 28.60
N ALA A 486 -24.94 -10.07 29.13
CA ALA A 486 -25.17 -10.79 30.37
C ALA A 486 -24.19 -10.37 31.48
N GLN A 487 -24.73 -10.06 32.67
CA GLN A 487 -24.13 -10.39 33.97
C GLN A 487 -25.24 -10.44 35.07
N PRO A 488 -25.02 -11.02 36.26
CA PRO A 488 -25.47 -12.38 36.58
C PRO A 488 -26.42 -12.46 37.79
N SER A 489 -27.16 -13.58 37.93
CA SER A 489 -27.28 -14.33 39.20
C SER A 489 -28.28 -15.50 39.16
N ALA A 490 -27.76 -16.67 39.54
CA ALA A 490 -28.31 -17.66 40.48
C ALA A 490 -29.62 -18.44 40.18
N THR A 491 -29.39 -19.76 40.07
CA THR A 491 -30.10 -20.91 40.69
C THR A 491 -31.21 -21.69 39.95
N LYS A 492 -30.97 -23.02 39.95
CA LYS A 492 -31.88 -24.20 39.88
C LYS A 492 -32.21 -24.80 38.51
N THR A 493 -31.48 -25.88 38.19
CA THR A 493 -31.95 -27.12 37.53
C THR A 493 -33.09 -27.78 38.35
N PRO A 494 -33.93 -28.70 37.80
CA PRO A 494 -33.51 -29.89 37.02
C PRO A 494 -34.41 -30.36 35.86
N ASN A 495 -33.90 -31.39 35.16
CA ASN A 495 -34.57 -32.39 34.31
C ASN A 495 -35.12 -31.95 32.96
N ALA A 496 -35.23 -32.77 31.92
CA ALA A 496 -34.66 -34.05 31.44
C ALA A 496 -35.55 -34.40 30.23
N GLY A 497 -35.00 -34.81 29.09
CA GLY A 497 -35.84 -35.23 27.96
C GLY A 497 -35.06 -35.48 26.68
N ALA A 498 -34.63 -36.73 26.52
CA ALA A 498 -34.05 -37.27 25.29
C ALA A 498 -35.12 -37.81 24.34
N ALA A 499 -34.95 -37.62 23.03
CA ALA A 499 -35.40 -38.50 21.93
C ALA A 499 -34.79 -37.96 20.62
N LYS A 500 -33.67 -38.51 20.13
CA LYS A 500 -33.48 -39.62 19.17
C LYS A 500 -33.97 -39.32 17.72
N PRO A 501 -33.14 -39.56 16.68
CA PRO A 501 -33.37 -39.10 15.30
C PRO A 501 -34.09 -40.13 14.43
N SER A 502 -34.75 -39.65 13.37
CA SER A 502 -35.24 -40.46 12.25
C SER A 502 -34.43 -40.16 10.99
N THR A 503 -33.67 -41.17 10.58
CA THR A 503 -33.31 -41.50 9.19
C THR A 503 -34.58 -41.62 8.32
N VAL A 504 -34.56 -41.20 7.03
CA VAL A 504 -34.57 -42.12 5.86
C VAL A 504 -34.24 -41.36 4.54
N GLU A 505 -33.44 -42.04 3.72
CA GLU A 505 -33.52 -42.27 2.26
C GLU A 505 -33.25 -41.21 1.19
N SER A 506 -32.24 -41.60 0.41
CA SER A 506 -31.85 -41.18 -0.92
C SER A 506 -32.84 -41.69 -1.98
N ALA A 507 -33.14 -40.85 -2.98
CA ALA A 507 -33.75 -41.29 -4.23
C ALA A 507 -32.99 -40.66 -5.41
N ALA A 508 -32.49 -41.52 -6.29
CA ALA A 508 -31.79 -41.19 -7.51
C ALA A 508 -32.74 -41.08 -8.72
N ALA A 509 -32.20 -40.38 -9.73
CA ALA A 509 -32.50 -40.41 -11.17
C ALA A 509 -33.70 -39.60 -11.70
N ALA A 510 -33.40 -38.66 -12.60
CA ALA A 510 -33.96 -38.62 -13.95
C ALA A 510 -33.10 -37.77 -14.89
N GLU A 511 -32.67 -38.39 -15.99
CA GLU A 511 -32.16 -37.76 -17.21
C GLU A 511 -33.24 -36.88 -17.86
N GLY A 512 -32.82 -35.80 -18.55
CA GLY A 512 -33.76 -34.95 -19.27
C GLY A 512 -33.10 -33.84 -20.10
N SER A 513 -32.75 -34.20 -21.33
CA SER A 513 -32.86 -33.42 -22.57
C SER A 513 -32.18 -32.04 -22.72
N SER A 514 -31.29 -32.03 -23.71
CA SER A 514 -30.77 -30.92 -24.50
C SER A 514 -31.78 -29.81 -24.85
N GLY A 515 -31.38 -28.57 -24.60
CA GLY A 515 -31.95 -27.35 -25.16
C GLY A 515 -30.81 -26.45 -25.62
N GLU A 516 -30.54 -26.48 -26.92
CA GLU A 516 -29.53 -25.73 -27.64
C GLU A 516 -29.97 -24.25 -27.76
N SER A 517 -29.11 -23.32 -27.35
CA SER A 517 -29.32 -21.88 -27.57
C SER A 517 -28.11 -21.30 -28.29
N THR A 518 -28.35 -20.88 -29.53
CA THR A 518 -27.39 -20.34 -30.48
C THR A 518 -26.83 -18.98 -30.04
N VAL A 519 -25.50 -18.83 -30.03
CA VAL A 519 -24.79 -17.55 -29.87
C VAL A 519 -24.02 -17.24 -31.17
N PRO A 520 -23.99 -15.99 -31.67
CA PRO A 520 -23.34 -15.66 -32.94
C PRO A 520 -21.81 -15.72 -32.83
N GLU A 521 -21.20 -16.28 -33.87
CA GLU A 521 -19.77 -16.51 -34.03
C GLU A 521 -19.04 -15.28 -34.57
N GLY A 522 -17.96 -14.85 -33.91
CA GLY A 522 -17.19 -13.68 -34.34
C GLY A 522 -16.05 -13.23 -33.42
N ALA A 523 -15.20 -14.15 -32.92
CA ALA A 523 -13.85 -13.82 -32.42
C ALA A 523 -12.98 -15.09 -32.41
N PRO A 524 -11.69 -15.03 -32.80
CA PRO A 524 -10.85 -16.21 -32.99
C PRO A 524 -10.47 -16.85 -31.64
N ARG A 525 -10.82 -18.14 -31.46
CA ARG A 525 -10.33 -18.97 -30.35
C ARG A 525 -8.90 -19.45 -30.65
N PRO A 526 -7.96 -19.37 -29.69
CA PRO A 526 -6.64 -19.96 -29.85
C PRO A 526 -6.72 -21.50 -29.84
N SER A 527 -6.05 -22.11 -30.80
CA SER A 527 -5.94 -23.57 -30.98
C SER A 527 -4.94 -24.17 -29.99
N PHE A 528 -5.42 -25.07 -29.11
CA PHE A 528 -4.54 -25.96 -28.35
C PHE A 528 -4.15 -27.16 -29.21
N ALA A 529 -2.85 -27.31 -29.49
CA ALA A 529 -2.31 -28.54 -30.04
C ALA A 529 -2.36 -29.63 -28.95
N THR A 530 -3.28 -30.57 -29.11
CA THR A 530 -3.37 -31.77 -28.26
C THR A 530 -2.38 -32.79 -28.80
N VAL A 531 -1.38 -33.17 -28.00
CA VAL A 531 -0.53 -34.35 -28.28
C VAL A 531 -1.25 -35.58 -27.73
N PRO A 532 -1.59 -36.59 -28.55
CA PRO A 532 -2.18 -37.82 -28.06
C PRO A 532 -1.07 -38.80 -27.65
N GLY A 533 -1.07 -39.22 -26.39
CA GLY A 533 -0.27 -40.33 -25.90
C GLY A 533 -1.00 -41.05 -24.77
N SER A 534 -1.66 -42.16 -25.09
CA SER A 534 -2.18 -43.09 -24.08
C SER A 534 -1.02 -43.89 -23.49
N VAL A 535 -0.94 -44.00 -22.17
CA VAL A 535 -0.22 -45.11 -21.53
C VAL A 535 -1.04 -45.61 -20.36
N THR A 536 -1.68 -46.75 -20.58
CA THR A 536 -2.26 -47.64 -19.57
C THR A 536 -1.15 -48.31 -18.74
N ASP A 537 -1.44 -48.47 -17.45
CA ASP A 537 -0.90 -49.42 -16.46
C ASP A 537 0.31 -50.28 -16.85
N VAL A 538 1.40 -50.16 -16.07
CA VAL A 538 2.09 -51.31 -15.44
C VAL A 538 2.70 -50.88 -14.09
N LEU A 539 2.15 -51.41 -13.01
CA LEU A 539 2.76 -51.51 -11.68
C LEU A 539 4.06 -52.33 -11.74
N SER A 540 5.11 -51.85 -11.07
CA SER A 540 6.17 -52.71 -10.54
C SER A 540 6.73 -52.10 -9.26
N ALA A 541 6.67 -52.87 -8.18
CA ALA A 541 7.45 -52.70 -6.97
C ALA A 541 7.95 -54.09 -6.55
N PRO A 542 9.03 -54.24 -5.76
CA PRO A 542 10.23 -53.42 -5.62
C PRO A 542 11.51 -54.24 -5.88
N THR A 543 12.67 -53.60 -6.04
CA THR A 543 13.97 -54.28 -5.92
C THR A 543 14.80 -53.58 -4.85
N GLU A 544 15.06 -54.32 -3.77
CA GLU A 544 16.09 -54.00 -2.78
C GLU A 544 17.46 -53.93 -3.45
N VAL A 545 18.20 -52.85 -3.20
CA VAL A 545 19.66 -52.87 -3.32
C VAL A 545 20.22 -52.27 -2.06
N ALA A 546 20.82 -53.15 -1.24
CA ALA A 546 21.75 -52.77 -0.20
C ALA A 546 23.00 -52.14 -0.83
N SER A 547 23.41 -50.96 -0.36
CA SER A 547 24.84 -50.68 -0.29
C SER A 547 25.17 -49.65 0.78
N SER A 548 26.17 -50.05 1.55
CA SER A 548 26.82 -49.47 2.71
C SER A 548 27.68 -48.25 2.40
N VAL A 549 27.56 -47.16 3.18
CA VAL A 549 28.71 -46.37 3.65
C VAL A 549 28.35 -45.74 5.02
N ALA A 550 29.32 -45.74 5.91
CA ALA A 550 29.26 -45.41 7.33
C ALA A 550 28.76 -43.99 7.65
N ALA A 551 27.95 -43.90 8.71
CA ALA A 551 27.60 -42.66 9.38
C ALA A 551 28.78 -42.16 10.21
N GLU A 552 29.34 -41.00 9.85
CA GLU A 552 30.19 -40.21 10.74
C GLU A 552 29.31 -39.40 11.70
N LYS A 553 29.50 -39.67 12.99
CA LYS A 553 28.84 -39.03 14.12
C LYS A 553 29.33 -37.58 14.24
N PRO A 554 28.45 -36.56 14.27
CA PRO A 554 28.90 -35.20 14.59
C PRO A 554 29.36 -35.14 16.04
N SER A 555 30.62 -34.74 16.23
CA SER A 555 31.25 -34.50 17.51
C SER A 555 30.60 -33.30 18.21
N SER A 556 29.94 -33.56 19.33
CA SER A 556 29.44 -32.55 20.26
C SER A 556 30.62 -31.96 21.03
N VAL A 557 31.03 -30.73 20.70
CA VAL A 557 31.93 -29.96 21.58
C VAL A 557 31.10 -29.39 22.73
N VAL A 558 31.19 -30.06 23.86
CA VAL A 558 30.74 -29.59 25.17
C VAL A 558 31.75 -28.57 25.67
N VAL A 559 31.39 -27.27 25.68
CA VAL A 559 32.13 -26.27 26.45
C VAL A 559 31.60 -26.30 27.88
N LYS A 560 32.45 -26.76 28.80
CA LYS A 560 32.20 -26.81 30.23
C LYS A 560 32.31 -25.38 30.83
N PRO A 561 31.38 -24.97 31.71
CA PRO A 561 31.45 -23.68 32.39
C PRO A 561 32.51 -23.72 33.51
N SER A 562 33.35 -22.69 33.55
CA SER A 562 34.22 -22.40 34.70
C SER A 562 33.51 -21.40 35.62
N ALA A 563 33.29 -21.83 36.86
CA ALA A 563 32.79 -21.05 37.97
C ALA A 563 33.99 -20.46 38.79
N PRO A 564 33.76 -19.69 39.86
CA PRO A 564 34.36 -18.38 40.07
C PRO A 564 35.58 -18.39 41.00
N VAL A 565 36.33 -17.29 40.98
CA VAL A 565 37.37 -16.97 41.98
C VAL A 565 37.04 -15.62 42.62
N ALA A 566 36.78 -15.64 43.92
CA ALA A 566 37.02 -14.56 44.89
C ALA A 566 38.24 -15.01 45.77
N PRO A 567 38.86 -14.20 46.66
CA PRO A 567 38.46 -12.88 47.23
C PRO A 567 39.62 -11.84 47.28
N VAL A 568 39.37 -10.60 47.74
CA VAL A 568 40.12 -9.89 48.81
C VAL A 568 39.28 -8.69 49.32
N ASP A 569 39.36 -8.52 50.64
CA ASP A 569 38.64 -7.70 51.63
C ASP A 569 38.64 -6.16 51.51
N GLY A 570 37.75 -5.53 52.28
CA GLY A 570 37.84 -4.12 52.66
C GLY A 570 36.59 -3.52 53.35
N ASP A 571 36.30 -3.97 54.58
CA ASP A 571 35.70 -3.26 55.73
C ASP A 571 34.85 -1.98 55.53
N ASN A 572 33.57 -2.01 55.94
CA ASN A 572 33.10 -1.43 57.21
C ASN A 572 31.57 -1.47 57.39
N GLU A 573 31.20 -1.75 58.64
CA GLU A 573 29.89 -1.91 59.27
C GLU A 573 29.13 -0.56 59.50
N PRO A 574 27.91 -0.54 60.10
CA PRO A 574 26.80 0.31 59.65
C PRO A 574 26.36 1.37 60.67
N ALA A 575 25.43 2.24 60.28
CA ALA A 575 24.61 2.97 61.24
C ALA A 575 23.16 3.10 60.73
N THR A 576 22.27 2.51 61.52
CA THR A 576 20.82 2.65 61.54
C THR A 576 20.38 4.04 62.00
N THR A 577 19.28 4.58 61.47
CA THR A 577 18.30 5.32 62.29
C THR A 577 16.92 5.39 61.64
N GLU A 578 15.91 5.20 62.48
CA GLU A 578 14.47 5.14 62.22
C GLU A 578 13.82 6.54 61.99
N VAL A 579 12.84 6.62 61.08
CA VAL A 579 11.40 7.03 61.22
C VAL A 579 11.05 8.30 62.07
N PRO A 580 9.88 9.01 61.94
CA PRO A 580 8.88 9.28 60.87
C PRO A 580 8.60 10.80 60.66
N THR A 581 7.60 11.20 59.83
CA THR A 581 6.42 12.08 60.14
C THR A 581 5.90 12.75 58.83
N LYS A 582 4.74 12.42 58.25
CA LYS A 582 3.31 12.75 58.51
C LYS A 582 2.84 14.17 58.07
N VAL A 583 1.82 14.19 57.18
CA VAL A 583 0.77 15.24 56.87
C VAL A 583 1.29 16.59 56.32
N ALA A 584 0.70 17.33 55.37
CA ALA A 584 -0.70 17.54 54.95
C ALA A 584 -0.76 18.26 53.57
N PRO A 585 -1.95 18.42 52.95
CA PRO A 585 -2.15 18.90 51.58
C PRO A 585 -2.26 20.43 51.49
N VAL A 586 -2.01 21.00 50.32
CA VAL A 586 -2.29 22.41 50.04
C VAL A 586 -3.27 22.55 48.88
N THR A 587 -4.28 23.36 49.18
CA THR A 587 -5.51 23.69 48.49
C THR A 587 -5.29 24.68 47.33
N THR A 588 -6.28 24.69 46.44
CA THR A 588 -6.57 25.62 45.35
C THR A 588 -6.38 27.12 45.64
N GLN A 589 -5.94 27.86 44.62
CA GLN A 589 -6.44 29.20 44.30
C GLN A 589 -6.09 29.61 42.86
N ALA A 590 -7.09 30.08 42.12
CA ALA A 590 -6.94 30.92 40.92
C ALA A 590 -6.40 32.31 41.33
N PRO A 591 -5.82 33.10 40.40
CA PRO A 591 -6.64 34.14 39.78
C PRO A 591 -6.28 34.54 38.33
N ALA A 592 -7.33 35.06 37.67
CA ALA A 592 -7.42 36.25 36.81
C ALA A 592 -6.62 36.41 35.50
N GLU A 593 -7.42 36.68 34.46
CA GLU A 593 -7.21 37.55 33.30
C GLU A 593 -5.95 38.44 33.27
N SER A 594 -5.19 38.37 32.17
CA SER A 594 -4.88 39.57 31.38
C SER A 594 -4.34 39.24 29.98
N ALA A 595 -4.92 39.90 28.98
CA ALA A 595 -4.32 40.47 27.76
C ALA A 595 -3.50 39.60 26.78
N ALA A 596 -3.99 39.59 25.54
CA ALA A 596 -3.31 39.14 24.33
C ALA A 596 -2.01 39.91 24.05
N PRO A 597 -1.05 39.30 23.34
CA PRO A 597 -0.06 40.04 22.56
C PRO A 597 -0.38 39.96 21.06
N VAL A 598 -0.24 41.14 20.47
CA VAL A 598 -0.41 41.54 19.08
C VAL A 598 0.70 40.97 18.20
N GLU A 599 0.33 40.65 16.96
CA GLU A 599 1.22 40.32 15.84
C GLU A 599 2.40 41.29 15.70
N SER A 600 3.58 40.74 15.39
CA SER A 600 4.63 41.49 14.72
C SER A 600 5.21 40.64 13.59
N ILE A 601 4.83 41.02 12.37
CA ILE A 601 5.36 40.55 11.08
C ILE A 601 6.82 41.03 10.96
N PRO A 602 7.80 40.19 10.61
CA PRO A 602 9.05 40.65 10.03
C PRO A 602 8.92 40.69 8.51
N THR A 603 8.94 41.91 7.96
CA THR A 603 9.20 42.21 6.56
C THR A 603 10.61 41.76 6.19
N TYR A 604 10.74 40.82 5.26
CA TYR A 604 12.01 40.54 4.58
C TYR A 604 12.15 41.48 3.39
N ALA A 605 13.23 42.28 3.44
CA ALA A 605 13.66 43.15 2.38
C ALA A 605 14.49 42.36 1.37
N ASP A 606 14.27 42.70 0.11
CA ASP A 606 14.93 42.19 -1.09
C ASP A 606 16.45 42.30 -1.00
N GLY A 607 17.14 41.24 -1.41
CA GLY A 607 18.59 41.17 -1.51
C GLY A 607 19.00 40.19 -2.60
N GLU A 608 18.94 40.66 -3.84
CA GLU A 608 19.67 40.08 -4.97
C GLU A 608 21.17 40.11 -4.65
N ASP A 609 21.87 38.97 -4.77
CA ASP A 609 23.30 38.98 -5.10
C ASP A 609 23.66 37.73 -5.90
N ASP A 610 23.92 38.01 -7.16
CA ASP A 610 24.47 37.19 -8.23
C ASP A 610 26.01 37.18 -8.07
N CYS A 611 26.63 36.00 -7.99
CA CYS A 611 28.08 35.84 -8.23
C CYS A 611 28.40 34.45 -8.76
N SER A 612 28.96 34.47 -9.95
CA SER A 612 29.28 33.39 -10.89
C SER A 612 30.65 32.74 -10.69
N GLU A 613 30.74 31.50 -11.21
CA GLU A 613 31.90 30.84 -11.84
C GLU A 613 33.12 30.40 -11.01
N GLU A 614 33.35 29.08 -11.00
CA GLU A 614 34.66 28.46 -11.22
C GLU A 614 34.51 27.33 -12.26
N ALA A 615 35.35 27.37 -13.28
CA ALA A 615 35.33 26.49 -14.44
C ALA A 615 36.35 25.36 -14.33
N SER A 616 35.94 24.15 -14.72
CA SER A 616 36.79 23.12 -15.38
C SER A 616 35.81 22.14 -16.04
N GLY A 617 35.88 21.70 -17.29
CA GLY A 617 36.93 21.66 -18.30
C GLY A 617 36.87 20.25 -18.90
N ASN A 618 36.24 20.06 -20.07
CA ASN A 618 36.71 19.09 -21.07
C ASN A 618 35.92 19.12 -22.40
N SER A 619 36.69 18.80 -23.45
CA SER A 619 36.52 18.96 -24.89
C SER A 619 35.34 18.21 -25.55
N PRO A 620 34.94 18.62 -26.78
CA PRO A 620 33.80 18.06 -27.48
C PRO A 620 34.15 16.82 -28.33
N VAL A 621 33.28 15.82 -28.30
CA VAL A 621 33.25 14.72 -29.27
C VAL A 621 32.06 14.90 -30.21
N THR A 622 32.38 14.83 -31.50
CA THR A 622 31.54 14.92 -32.69
C THR A 622 30.64 13.68 -32.89
N THR A 623 29.36 13.86 -33.20
CA THR A 623 28.60 13.08 -34.25
C THR A 623 27.18 13.66 -34.42
N GLN A 624 26.92 14.41 -35.49
CA GLN A 624 26.14 14.02 -36.69
C GLN A 624 24.67 13.62 -36.43
N ALA A 625 23.75 14.52 -36.82
CA ALA A 625 22.37 14.21 -37.17
C ALA A 625 22.19 14.28 -38.71
N PRO A 626 21.33 13.45 -39.32
CA PRO A 626 21.26 13.34 -40.77
C PRO A 626 20.42 14.44 -41.45
N THR A 627 20.89 14.74 -42.65
CA THR A 627 20.45 15.66 -43.70
C THR A 627 18.96 15.66 -44.07
N LYS A 628 18.38 16.87 -44.22
CA LYS A 628 17.24 17.16 -45.10
C LYS A 628 17.73 17.75 -46.43
N VAL A 629 17.05 17.41 -47.52
CA VAL A 629 17.36 17.81 -48.89
C VAL A 629 16.29 18.77 -49.45
N ASN A 630 16.80 19.84 -50.07
CA ASN A 630 16.30 20.68 -51.18
C ASN A 630 15.32 21.88 -51.00
N LYS A 631 15.97 23.06 -51.15
CA LYS A 631 15.77 24.15 -52.16
C LYS A 631 14.80 25.33 -51.88
N PRO A 632 15.08 26.52 -52.50
CA PRO A 632 15.06 27.81 -51.80
C PRO A 632 14.17 28.89 -52.44
N SER A 633 13.96 30.01 -51.74
CA SER A 633 14.18 31.40 -52.23
C SER A 633 13.47 32.40 -51.30
N GLY A 634 14.06 33.59 -51.08
CA GLY A 634 13.35 34.69 -50.41
C GLY A 634 14.20 35.70 -49.67
N ARG A 635 14.92 36.53 -50.42
CA ARG A 635 15.69 37.71 -50.01
C ARG A 635 14.84 38.74 -49.25
N ARG A 636 15.33 39.28 -48.11
CA ARG A 636 15.15 40.71 -47.73
C ARG A 636 16.13 41.17 -46.64
N THR A 637 16.62 42.38 -46.82
CA THR A 637 17.72 43.07 -46.14
C THR A 637 17.16 44.17 -45.22
N ARG A 638 17.76 44.39 -44.03
CA ARG A 638 17.99 45.71 -43.37
C ARG A 638 18.50 45.48 -41.94
N THR A 639 19.74 45.82 -41.60
CA THR A 639 20.34 47.12 -41.23
C THR A 639 20.41 47.31 -39.72
N ARG A 640 21.64 47.56 -39.29
CA ARG A 640 22.22 47.67 -37.95
C ARG A 640 22.08 49.11 -37.43
N THR A 641 21.86 49.31 -36.13
CA THR A 641 22.32 50.54 -35.44
C THR A 641 22.69 50.21 -33.99
N ARG A 642 23.75 50.88 -33.55
CA ARG A 642 24.53 50.68 -32.32
C ARG A 642 24.35 51.94 -31.47
N THR A 643 24.34 51.85 -30.14
CA THR A 643 24.59 53.03 -29.30
C THR A 643 25.27 52.65 -28.00
N HIS A 644 26.31 53.43 -27.67
CA HIS A 644 27.18 53.39 -26.50
C HIS A 644 26.56 54.06 -25.28
N THR A 645 27.04 53.72 -24.09
CA THR A 645 27.45 54.60 -22.95
C THR A 645 27.62 53.71 -21.70
N ARG A 646 28.34 54.01 -20.62
CA ARG A 646 29.53 54.80 -20.25
C ARG A 646 29.72 54.49 -18.74
N ARG A 647 30.95 54.22 -18.29
CA ARG A 647 31.30 53.90 -16.89
C ARG A 647 31.50 55.17 -16.05
N PRO A 648 31.32 55.12 -14.72
CA PRO A 648 32.23 55.87 -13.82
C PRO A 648 32.68 55.05 -12.60
N SER A 649 33.60 55.62 -11.82
CA SER A 649 34.62 54.97 -10.98
C SER A 649 34.53 55.29 -9.48
N SER A 650 35.27 54.49 -8.69
CA SER A 650 35.99 54.81 -7.41
C SER A 650 35.31 54.40 -6.05
N PRO A 651 36.03 54.40 -4.90
CA PRO A 651 36.60 53.18 -4.27
C PRO A 651 36.19 52.95 -2.78
N PHE A 652 36.29 51.73 -2.24
CA PHE A 652 36.00 51.46 -0.82
C PHE A 652 37.12 50.74 -0.04
N SER A 653 37.24 51.21 1.21
CA SER A 653 38.18 50.82 2.26
C SER A 653 37.88 49.46 2.90
N LYS A 654 38.91 48.70 3.25
CA LYS A 654 38.83 47.42 3.94
C LYS A 654 38.36 47.56 5.40
N LYS A 655 37.33 46.82 5.79
CA LYS A 655 37.07 46.39 7.18
C LYS A 655 36.92 44.87 7.18
N GLU A 656 37.66 44.20 8.06
CA GLU A 656 37.61 42.74 8.27
C GLU A 656 36.31 42.36 9.01
N CYS A 657 35.61 41.34 8.50
CA CYS A 657 34.49 40.70 9.18
C CYS A 657 34.98 39.46 9.92
N VAL A 658 34.78 39.42 11.24
CA VAL A 658 34.98 38.22 12.07
C VAL A 658 33.64 37.49 12.15
N ALA A 659 33.56 36.29 11.55
CA ALA A 659 32.39 35.42 11.70
C ALA A 659 32.44 34.68 13.04
N LYS A 660 31.35 34.75 13.81
CA LYS A 660 31.12 33.90 15.00
C LYS A 660 30.16 32.77 14.63
N THR A 661 30.64 31.54 14.63
CA THR A 661 29.81 30.34 14.54
C THR A 661 29.29 29.97 15.94
N VAL A 662 27.98 29.78 16.07
CA VAL A 662 27.36 29.25 17.29
C VAL A 662 26.89 27.83 16.99
N THR A 663 27.44 26.85 17.69
CA THR A 663 27.02 25.44 17.62
C THR A 663 26.15 25.14 18.83
N GLN A 664 24.92 24.67 18.61
CA GLN A 664 24.07 24.12 19.67
C GLN A 664 24.07 22.59 19.56
N THR A 665 24.40 21.91 20.66
CA THR A 665 24.35 20.46 20.79
C THR A 665 23.14 20.09 21.64
N VAL A 666 22.24 19.26 21.09
CA VAL A 666 21.07 18.72 21.80
C VAL A 666 21.37 17.27 22.17
N TYR A 667 21.24 16.93 23.47
CA TYR A 667 21.40 15.56 23.97
C TYR A 667 20.03 14.91 24.15
N VAL A 668 19.80 13.78 23.48
CA VAL A 668 18.62 12.91 23.71
C VAL A 668 19.05 11.80 24.67
N THR A 669 18.39 11.69 25.83
CA THR A 669 18.67 10.64 26.82
C THR A 669 17.68 9.48 26.64
N ALA A 670 18.17 8.32 26.20
CA ALA A 670 17.39 7.10 26.17
C ALA A 670 17.18 6.56 27.59
N THR A 671 15.94 6.35 28.01
CA THR A 671 15.61 5.75 29.32
C THR A 671 15.60 4.23 29.18
N ALA A 672 16.42 3.53 29.95
CA ALA A 672 16.51 2.06 29.91
C ALA A 672 15.28 1.41 30.57
N VAL A 673 14.72 0.41 29.89
CA VAL A 673 13.60 -0.42 30.38
C VAL A 673 14.10 -1.43 31.43
N PRO A 674 13.39 -1.68 32.53
CA PRO A 674 13.78 -2.68 33.52
C PRO A 674 13.63 -4.10 32.97
N LYS A 675 14.63 -4.95 33.22
CA LYS A 675 14.52 -6.39 32.96
C LYS A 675 13.64 -7.04 34.04
N TYR A 676 12.58 -7.72 33.61
CA TYR A 676 11.91 -8.78 34.36
C TYR A 676 12.08 -10.10 33.63
#